data_AF-R9JYV1-F1
#
_entry.id   AF-R9JYV1-F1
#
_cell.length_a   1.000
_cell.length_b   1.000
_cell.length_c   1.000
_cell.angle_alpha   90.00
_cell.angle_beta   90.00
_cell.angle_gamma   90.00
#
_symmetry.space_group_name_H-M   'P 1'
#
loop_
_entity.id
_entity.type
_entity.pdbx_description
1 polymer ?
#
loop_
_entity_poly.entity_id
_entity_poly.type
_entity_poly.pdbx_seq_one_letter_code
_entity_poly.pdbx_strand_id
1 'polypeptide(L)'
;MKKDKPDEMTLAKDKVKLEKPKKERTTKGPLKKDPPKQGRTSKNALNTEKPKKVKASKNAFGTERPKKDRTSKETPDKGRVNEGRPAKDAANSDDARKIRVRETLSYIDQPKKKRLKRENFLDNPRGGRWKKAGILTTVFVLAILISSLVLNQGTSDITVGLSDPDLPRVAFEVRNQRVNALEGYVDEMDITAMRDTITPISDNGLLNMYLETGGQEIAGIRYEVYSLNGEEVYLQNAVKELSEDQVTLELGNALPEGVQEGVLRVALRVGSDEEKEIFYYTRIERQDELSVKECMDFAKDFHETTFTRDKNDEIAWYLEPDETADNTTLQTVNIHSNLFHVCWGDLAPEVSTEVEWSIKESNTVYTSLLAKYQVTAVGDREETETYNVREFFRVRCSGGEMYLLDYNRTMNEVFNGDLKIVDKDGIVLGLSESEVAYEANAKGTVVSFVQDRDLWTYNRKKNELSLVFSFANMEGYDVRSRNDEHQIRIISVDNSGNTTFAVYGYMNRGEHEGQVGVDVYYFDIAKNAVQEKAFIPSTKAFAIAEDELGKMVYFNQEQQLLYVLAGGVLYQVDLEKNDQEILAENLEEGQYVVSDDGHLMAFQPEGELNTAQEVCVLNLANGESYTVNASREEEGTEDTGWHFAGFGRKDDKDETPAEAVRPLGFVYNDFVCGYLRTEDQGTTVAGDAISPMYELEIRDTSNKVKKNYKQDGIFISDVLIEKGFMTVNRLSKNEGVYTGIAQDYVTNNEERKESKVTAEAFSTVLKEKQMRLTFADEIEEFSPKILRPKKVMETQPITISFDDKVKTDKFYVYGVGKLAAVYDKAAYAIQKAEQISGVVISSEQSYIWEKGNRDLVYYTEAAAFQKAEGQSSTEACMQYLEEYAAQYMPGAKRIDLTGCTLNQVLYIISKGMPVIMMTDPGHAVLLTGYDYDTVTYMDPDNGQELTVSMEQMDVVAAGGGNTFIGFVK
;
A
#
# COMPACT_ATOMS: atom_id res chain seq x y z
N MET A 1 9.44 -32.65 18.54
CA MET A 1 9.28 -33.72 19.57
C MET A 1 7.92 -34.38 19.39
N LYS A 2 7.80 -35.72 19.47
CA LYS A 2 6.48 -36.37 19.34
C LYS A 2 5.62 -36.20 20.59
N LYS A 3 4.31 -35.98 20.40
CA LYS A 3 3.24 -36.11 21.40
C LYS A 3 2.22 -37.11 20.86
N ASP A 4 2.21 -38.33 21.38
CA ASP A 4 1.27 -39.37 20.95
C ASP A 4 -0.14 -39.15 21.52
N LYS A 5 -1.16 -39.60 20.78
CA LYS A 5 -2.57 -39.59 21.23
C LYS A 5 -2.79 -40.65 22.33
N PRO A 6 -3.63 -40.39 23.35
CA PRO A 6 -3.99 -41.37 24.36
C PRO A 6 -5.28 -42.14 24.00
N ASP A 7 -5.19 -43.47 23.88
CA ASP A 7 -6.36 -44.36 23.87
C ASP A 7 -6.89 -44.65 25.29
N GLU A 8 -8.20 -44.87 25.44
CA GLU A 8 -8.80 -45.29 26.70
C GLU A 8 -8.64 -46.80 26.96
N MET A 9 -8.27 -47.21 28.19
CA MET A 9 -9.19 -47.94 29.10
C MET A 9 -8.55 -48.48 30.41
N THR A 10 -9.42 -48.60 31.43
CA THR A 10 -9.37 -49.49 32.61
C THR A 10 -8.38 -49.30 33.78
N LEU A 11 -8.98 -48.98 34.94
CA LEU A 11 -8.75 -49.45 36.33
C LEU A 11 -7.46 -50.30 36.62
N ALA A 12 -6.70 -50.10 37.71
CA ALA A 12 -7.18 -49.90 39.09
C ALA A 12 -6.13 -49.30 40.08
N LYS A 13 -6.56 -49.14 41.35
CA LYS A 13 -5.81 -48.72 42.56
C LYS A 13 -4.53 -49.56 42.78
N ASP A 14 -3.46 -49.05 43.40
CA ASP A 14 -3.46 -48.62 44.81
C ASP A 14 -2.39 -47.58 45.23
N LYS A 15 -2.45 -47.13 46.51
CA LYS A 15 -1.58 -46.07 47.08
C LYS A 15 -0.57 -46.60 48.11
N VAL A 16 0.59 -45.93 48.26
CA VAL A 16 1.06 -45.39 49.56
C VAL A 16 2.28 -44.45 49.44
N LYS A 17 2.18 -43.30 50.15
CA LYS A 17 3.18 -42.33 50.66
C LYS A 17 4.60 -42.22 50.05
N LEU A 18 5.04 -40.95 49.91
CA LEU A 18 6.30 -40.46 50.48
C LEU A 18 6.10 -39.02 51.03
N GLU A 19 7.04 -38.50 51.82
CA GLU A 19 6.81 -37.37 52.76
C GLU A 19 7.47 -36.03 52.34
N LYS A 20 6.99 -34.91 52.93
CA LYS A 20 7.58 -33.57 52.77
C LYS A 20 8.62 -33.26 53.87
N PRO A 21 9.74 -32.58 53.55
CA PRO A 21 10.57 -31.93 54.57
C PRO A 21 9.88 -30.68 55.15
N LYS A 22 10.38 -30.21 56.31
CA LYS A 22 9.86 -29.04 57.05
C LYS A 22 10.83 -27.85 56.94
N LYS A 23 10.32 -26.64 57.17
CA LYS A 23 11.10 -25.48 57.67
C LYS A 23 10.52 -24.97 58.99
N GLU A 24 11.28 -24.14 59.69
CA GLU A 24 11.19 -23.94 61.14
C GLU A 24 10.26 -22.80 61.60
N ARG A 25 10.38 -22.36 62.87
CA ARG A 25 9.31 -21.66 63.61
C ARG A 25 9.87 -20.72 64.69
N THR A 26 8.99 -19.86 65.23
CA THR A 26 9.10 -18.99 66.43
C THR A 26 9.70 -17.59 66.16
N THR A 27 9.39 -16.52 66.92
CA THR A 27 8.68 -16.38 68.22
C THR A 27 7.40 -15.50 68.15
N LYS A 28 7.00 -14.76 69.21
CA LYS A 28 5.65 -14.14 69.41
C LYS A 28 5.70 -12.69 69.94
N GLY A 29 4.69 -11.89 69.58
CA GLY A 29 4.24 -10.66 70.27
C GLY A 29 2.74 -10.37 70.01
N PRO A 30 1.94 -9.71 70.90
CA PRO A 30 0.48 -9.95 70.93
C PRO A 30 -0.49 -8.72 70.98
N LEU A 31 -1.80 -9.02 70.78
CA LEU A 31 -3.02 -8.22 71.04
C LEU A 31 -3.36 -7.12 69.98
N LYS A 32 -4.63 -6.80 69.64
CA LYS A 32 -5.92 -6.98 70.37
C LYS A 32 -7.16 -7.07 69.42
N LYS A 33 -8.08 -8.01 69.69
CA LYS A 33 -9.57 -8.02 69.46
C LYS A 33 -10.23 -7.69 68.10
N ASP A 34 -10.64 -8.77 67.40
CA ASP A 34 -12.03 -9.27 67.26
C ASP A 34 -13.17 -8.56 66.44
N PRO A 35 -14.18 -9.32 65.92
CA PRO A 35 -14.79 -9.11 64.58
C PRO A 35 -16.36 -9.00 64.68
N PRO A 36 -17.29 -9.60 63.87
CA PRO A 36 -17.33 -10.39 62.59
C PRO A 36 -18.04 -9.64 61.41
N LYS A 37 -18.02 -10.04 60.12
CA LYS A 37 -18.52 -11.25 59.40
C LYS A 37 -20.05 -11.49 59.58
N GLN A 38 -20.86 -12.02 58.64
CA GLN A 38 -20.59 -12.73 57.37
C GLN A 38 -21.86 -12.87 56.46
N GLY A 39 -21.70 -12.83 55.12
CA GLY A 39 -22.40 -13.68 54.12
C GLY A 39 -23.95 -13.68 54.02
N ARG A 40 -24.60 -14.51 53.16
CA ARG A 40 -24.13 -15.28 51.98
C ARG A 40 -25.31 -15.81 51.12
N THR A 41 -25.19 -15.79 49.78
CA THR A 41 -25.73 -16.76 48.77
C THR A 41 -27.24 -17.12 48.63
N SER A 42 -27.69 -17.21 47.34
CA SER A 42 -28.66 -18.20 46.76
C SER A 42 -30.17 -18.04 47.11
N LYS A 43 -31.16 -18.22 46.22
CA LYS A 43 -31.24 -19.03 44.97
C LYS A 43 -32.39 -18.58 44.03
N ASN A 44 -32.45 -19.16 42.82
CA ASN A 44 -33.55 -19.03 41.83
C ASN A 44 -34.87 -19.71 42.27
N ALA A 45 -36.04 -19.24 41.78
CA ALA A 45 -36.89 -19.98 40.79
C ALA A 45 -38.34 -19.46 40.64
N LEU A 46 -38.80 -19.41 39.38
CA LEU A 46 -40.15 -19.65 38.80
C LEU A 46 -41.48 -19.05 39.36
N ASN A 47 -42.13 -18.27 38.48
CA ASN A 47 -43.50 -18.40 37.94
C ASN A 47 -44.81 -18.31 38.79
N THR A 48 -45.75 -17.51 38.23
CA THR A 48 -47.24 -17.65 38.22
C THR A 48 -47.99 -17.70 39.58
N GLU A 49 -49.12 -17.01 39.82
CA GLU A 49 -50.32 -16.80 38.97
C GLU A 49 -51.05 -15.44 39.17
N LYS A 50 -52.03 -15.15 38.31
CA LYS A 50 -53.15 -14.18 38.50
C LYS A 50 -54.44 -14.98 38.78
N PRO A 51 -55.49 -14.46 39.49
CA PRO A 51 -56.55 -13.72 38.77
C PRO A 51 -57.51 -12.78 39.57
N LYS A 52 -58.40 -12.11 38.83
CA LYS A 52 -59.73 -11.50 39.21
C LYS A 52 -59.68 -10.16 40.01
N LYS A 53 -60.16 -9.03 39.44
CA LYS A 53 -61.57 -8.52 39.25
C LYS A 53 -62.11 -7.80 40.53
N VAL A 54 -62.88 -6.69 40.53
CA VAL A 54 -63.79 -6.04 39.54
C VAL A 54 -63.90 -4.49 39.79
N LYS A 55 -63.96 -3.65 38.72
CA LYS A 55 -64.98 -2.58 38.45
C LYS A 55 -64.57 -1.66 37.28
N ALA A 56 -65.54 -1.07 36.56
CA ALA A 56 -65.30 -0.31 35.32
C ALA A 56 -66.46 0.61 34.88
N SER A 57 -66.11 1.71 34.21
CA SER A 57 -66.89 2.47 33.21
C SER A 57 -65.90 3.37 32.44
N LYS A 58 -65.65 3.18 31.13
CA LYS A 58 -66.47 3.56 29.95
C LYS A 58 -66.74 5.07 29.82
N ASN A 59 -66.81 5.68 28.62
CA ASN A 59 -66.08 5.52 27.33
C ASN A 59 -66.68 6.52 26.29
N ALA A 60 -65.85 7.37 25.70
CA ALA A 60 -65.80 7.80 24.28
C ALA A 60 -67.04 8.37 23.49
N PHE A 61 -66.69 9.00 22.35
CA PHE A 61 -67.48 9.36 21.14
C PHE A 61 -68.44 10.57 21.12
N GLY A 62 -68.29 11.39 20.06
CA GLY A 62 -69.37 11.47 19.04
C GLY A 62 -69.96 12.85 18.67
N THR A 63 -69.31 13.57 17.73
CA THR A 63 -69.91 14.40 16.65
C THR A 63 -71.32 15.02 16.78
N GLU A 64 -71.45 16.35 16.57
CA GLU A 64 -72.37 16.93 15.55
C GLU A 64 -72.12 18.44 15.25
N ARG A 65 -72.84 19.03 14.26
CA ARG A 65 -72.82 20.46 13.84
C ARG A 65 -74.25 20.93 13.52
N PRO A 66 -74.60 22.21 13.78
CA PRO A 66 -75.02 23.08 12.65
C PRO A 66 -74.58 24.56 12.74
N LYS A 67 -75.05 25.38 11.77
CA LYS A 67 -74.60 26.75 11.39
C LYS A 67 -75.31 27.88 12.17
N LYS A 68 -74.67 29.07 12.33
CA LYS A 68 -75.06 30.32 11.58
C LYS A 68 -74.28 31.64 11.88
N ASP A 69 -74.10 32.42 10.80
CA ASP A 69 -74.14 33.90 10.61
C ASP A 69 -73.41 34.95 11.52
N ARG A 70 -72.52 35.75 10.87
CA ARG A 70 -72.37 37.25 10.92
C ARG A 70 -71.81 37.93 12.21
N THR A 71 -71.22 39.15 12.26
CA THR A 71 -70.65 40.21 11.33
C THR A 71 -69.97 41.32 12.20
N SER A 72 -69.10 42.24 11.77
CA SER A 72 -68.04 42.35 10.73
C SER A 72 -67.40 43.77 10.73
N LYS A 73 -66.25 43.97 10.02
CA LYS A 73 -65.50 45.23 9.72
C LYS A 73 -64.59 45.85 10.80
N GLU A 74 -63.39 46.30 10.35
CA GLU A 74 -62.69 47.50 10.86
C GLU A 74 -61.70 48.07 9.81
N THR A 75 -61.35 49.37 9.90
CA THR A 75 -60.35 50.19 9.11
C THR A 75 -60.57 51.69 9.43
N PRO A 76 -59.66 52.67 9.16
CA PRO A 76 -58.20 52.63 8.91
C PRO A 76 -57.35 53.80 9.55
N ASP A 77 -56.04 53.88 9.22
CA ASP A 77 -55.30 55.10 8.73
C ASP A 77 -54.24 55.88 9.62
N LYS A 78 -53.17 56.37 8.93
CA LYS A 78 -52.09 57.39 9.23
C LYS A 78 -51.08 57.20 10.40
N GLY A 79 -49.82 57.68 10.37
CA GLY A 79 -48.93 58.07 9.24
C GLY A 79 -47.82 59.16 9.46
N ARG A 80 -46.61 58.96 8.86
CA ARG A 80 -45.64 59.96 8.28
C ARG A 80 -44.58 60.72 9.16
N VAL A 81 -43.52 61.27 8.49
CA VAL A 81 -42.45 62.26 8.91
C VAL A 81 -41.21 61.65 9.63
N ASN A 82 -39.90 62.01 9.44
CA ASN A 82 -39.09 62.85 8.49
C ASN A 82 -37.58 62.37 8.44
N GLU A 83 -36.81 62.42 7.33
CA GLU A 83 -35.84 63.42 6.75
C GLU A 83 -34.36 63.47 7.23
N GLY A 84 -33.41 63.57 6.25
CA GLY A 84 -31.96 63.82 6.42
C GLY A 84 -31.13 63.61 5.13
N ARG A 85 -30.19 64.52 4.77
CA ARG A 85 -29.31 64.54 3.57
C ARG A 85 -28.18 65.58 3.76
N PRO A 86 -27.16 65.77 2.87
CA PRO A 86 -26.94 65.28 1.49
C PRO A 86 -25.58 64.49 1.39
N ALA A 87 -24.73 64.41 0.33
CA ALA A 87 -24.66 64.95 -1.05
C ALA A 87 -23.68 64.12 -1.95
N LYS A 88 -23.92 64.11 -3.28
CA LYS A 88 -22.96 64.15 -4.43
C LYS A 88 -21.88 63.05 -4.61
N ASP A 89 -21.46 62.67 -5.83
CA ASP A 89 -21.76 63.16 -7.20
C ASP A 89 -21.91 62.00 -8.23
N ALA A 90 -22.05 62.34 -9.52
CA ALA A 90 -22.41 61.57 -10.73
C ALA A 90 -21.72 60.18 -10.98
N ALA A 91 -22.16 59.31 -11.91
CA ALA A 91 -23.04 59.51 -13.10
C ALA A 91 -23.82 58.24 -13.57
N ASN A 92 -24.82 58.47 -14.44
CA ASN A 92 -25.41 57.65 -15.53
C ASN A 92 -25.34 56.09 -15.51
N SER A 93 -26.38 55.34 -15.92
CA SER A 93 -27.77 55.68 -16.32
C SER A 93 -28.62 54.42 -16.51
N ASP A 94 -29.92 54.54 -16.23
CA ASP A 94 -31.12 53.96 -16.87
C ASP A 94 -31.09 52.58 -17.59
N ASP A 95 -32.09 51.70 -17.47
CA ASP A 95 -33.14 51.54 -16.44
C ASP A 95 -33.71 50.11 -16.50
N ALA A 96 -34.24 49.61 -15.38
CA ALA A 96 -34.90 48.32 -15.22
C ALA A 96 -35.90 48.43 -14.05
N ARG A 97 -37.18 48.03 -14.14
CA ARG A 97 -37.73 46.81 -14.75
C ARG A 97 -39.28 46.84 -14.76
N LYS A 98 -39.86 45.94 -15.57
CA LYS A 98 -41.13 45.19 -15.38
C LYS A 98 -42.18 45.68 -14.35
N ILE A 99 -43.43 45.82 -14.80
CA ILE A 99 -44.62 45.69 -13.94
C ILE A 99 -45.18 44.25 -13.96
N ARG A 100 -45.66 43.85 -12.78
CA ARG A 100 -46.58 42.76 -12.33
C ARG A 100 -47.74 42.39 -13.31
N VAL A 101 -48.49 41.25 -13.24
CA VAL A 101 -48.54 40.05 -12.37
C VAL A 101 -49.47 38.92 -12.92
N ARG A 102 -49.17 37.65 -12.57
CA ARG A 102 -49.99 36.40 -12.43
C ARG A 102 -50.99 35.90 -13.50
N GLU A 103 -51.14 34.56 -13.51
CA GLU A 103 -52.27 33.79 -14.06
C GLU A 103 -53.58 34.00 -13.22
N THR A 104 -54.75 33.43 -13.55
CA THR A 104 -55.07 31.98 -13.50
C THR A 104 -56.29 31.58 -14.37
N LEU A 105 -56.22 30.37 -14.96
CA LEU A 105 -57.28 29.35 -15.18
C LEU A 105 -58.77 29.80 -15.17
N SER A 106 -59.63 29.40 -16.12
CA SER A 106 -60.14 28.01 -16.14
C SER A 106 -61.22 27.71 -17.23
N TYR A 107 -61.26 26.43 -17.65
CA TYR A 107 -62.44 25.55 -17.91
C TYR A 107 -63.34 25.57 -19.18
N ILE A 108 -63.92 24.38 -19.42
CA ILE A 108 -65.03 23.94 -20.32
C ILE A 108 -64.71 23.50 -21.78
N ASP A 109 -64.24 22.25 -21.89
CA ASP A 109 -64.91 21.06 -22.49
C ASP A 109 -65.35 20.98 -23.99
N GLN A 110 -65.51 19.73 -24.48
CA GLN A 110 -65.80 19.32 -25.86
C GLN A 110 -67.31 19.33 -26.22
N PRO A 111 -67.68 19.17 -27.51
CA PRO A 111 -68.11 17.81 -27.93
C PRO A 111 -67.74 17.37 -29.37
N LYS A 112 -68.09 16.10 -29.65
CA LYS A 112 -67.58 15.22 -30.73
C LYS A 112 -68.40 15.23 -32.04
N LYS A 113 -67.70 14.99 -33.17
CA LYS A 113 -68.11 14.24 -34.39
C LYS A 113 -69.37 14.66 -35.22
N LYS A 114 -69.18 14.91 -36.53
CA LYS A 114 -69.77 14.09 -37.65
C LYS A 114 -69.35 14.49 -39.10
N ARG A 115 -68.61 13.56 -39.75
CA ARG A 115 -68.67 13.03 -41.15
C ARG A 115 -69.09 13.90 -42.39
N LEU A 116 -68.29 13.71 -43.47
CA LEU A 116 -68.60 13.80 -44.93
C LEU A 116 -68.83 15.21 -45.53
N LYS A 117 -68.45 15.54 -46.78
CA LYS A 117 -67.93 14.78 -47.95
C LYS A 117 -66.64 15.42 -48.57
N ARG A 118 -66.02 14.75 -49.56
CA ARG A 118 -65.15 15.37 -50.61
C ARG A 118 -66.02 16.27 -51.54
N GLU A 119 -65.53 17.27 -52.28
CA GLU A 119 -64.58 17.16 -53.42
C GLU A 119 -64.04 18.53 -53.95
N ASN A 120 -62.99 18.47 -54.79
CA ASN A 120 -62.56 19.39 -55.86
C ASN A 120 -62.00 20.82 -55.56
N PHE A 121 -60.67 20.85 -55.50
CA PHE A 121 -59.68 21.73 -56.18
C PHE A 121 -60.03 23.12 -56.78
N LEU A 122 -59.02 24.02 -56.70
CA LEU A 122 -58.88 25.37 -57.29
C LEU A 122 -59.77 26.48 -56.68
N ASP A 123 -59.33 27.74 -56.54
CA ASP A 123 -58.08 28.38 -56.99
C ASP A 123 -57.45 29.31 -55.91
N ASN A 124 -56.29 29.92 -56.21
CA ASN A 124 -55.39 30.65 -55.31
C ASN A 124 -55.48 32.19 -55.53
N PRO A 125 -54.96 33.08 -54.64
CA PRO A 125 -53.52 33.28 -54.50
C PRO A 125 -52.97 33.51 -53.07
N ARG A 126 -51.76 32.98 -52.82
CA ARG A 126 -51.00 33.14 -51.57
C ARG A 126 -50.28 34.50 -51.49
N GLY A 127 -50.84 35.49 -50.80
CA GLY A 127 -50.17 36.79 -50.57
C GLY A 127 -49.26 36.88 -49.33
N GLY A 128 -49.67 36.29 -48.19
CA GLY A 128 -49.06 36.57 -46.88
C GLY A 128 -48.29 35.43 -46.20
N ARG A 129 -48.46 34.17 -46.62
CA ARG A 129 -47.91 33.01 -45.89
C ARG A 129 -46.39 32.85 -46.08
N TRP A 130 -45.87 33.13 -47.28
CA TRP A 130 -44.44 33.00 -47.59
C TRP A 130 -43.55 33.98 -46.80
N LYS A 131 -43.99 35.24 -46.60
CA LYS A 131 -43.24 36.20 -45.75
C LYS A 131 -43.18 35.76 -44.28
N LYS A 132 -44.29 35.25 -43.74
CA LYS A 132 -44.32 34.73 -42.36
C LYS A 132 -43.53 33.43 -42.21
N ALA A 133 -43.57 32.54 -43.20
CA ALA A 133 -42.74 31.33 -43.23
C ALA A 133 -41.25 31.70 -43.31
N GLY A 134 -40.84 32.59 -44.23
CA GLY A 134 -39.46 33.06 -44.34
C GLY A 134 -38.94 33.68 -43.04
N ILE A 135 -39.71 34.58 -42.40
CA ILE A 135 -39.33 35.15 -41.10
C ILE A 135 -39.20 34.07 -40.02
N LEU A 136 -40.14 33.12 -39.94
CA LEU A 136 -40.05 32.01 -38.98
C LEU A 136 -38.84 31.10 -39.25
N THR A 137 -38.53 30.79 -40.52
CA THR A 137 -37.34 30.02 -40.89
C THR A 137 -36.06 30.79 -40.58
N THR A 138 -35.99 32.09 -40.86
CA THR A 138 -34.82 32.93 -40.51
C THR A 138 -34.65 33.02 -39.00
N VAL A 139 -35.73 33.21 -38.23
CA VAL A 139 -35.67 33.23 -36.76
C VAL A 139 -35.31 31.85 -36.19
N PHE A 140 -35.79 30.76 -36.78
CA PHE A 140 -35.44 29.39 -36.39
C PHE A 140 -33.96 29.07 -36.70
N VAL A 141 -33.45 29.50 -37.86
CA VAL A 141 -32.04 29.35 -38.23
C VAL A 141 -31.14 30.26 -37.39
N LEU A 142 -31.55 31.51 -37.07
CA LEU A 142 -30.83 32.34 -36.11
C LEU A 142 -30.87 31.74 -34.70
N ALA A 143 -32.01 31.17 -34.28
CA ALA A 143 -32.11 30.48 -33.00
C ALA A 143 -31.22 29.25 -32.97
N ILE A 144 -31.11 28.46 -34.04
CA ILE A 144 -30.17 27.34 -34.15
C ILE A 144 -28.72 27.83 -34.18
N LEU A 145 -28.39 28.90 -34.89
CA LEU A 145 -27.02 29.45 -34.94
C LEU A 145 -26.60 30.07 -33.60
N ILE A 146 -27.49 30.78 -32.90
CA ILE A 146 -27.25 31.31 -31.55
C ILE A 146 -27.24 30.17 -30.53
N SER A 147 -28.12 29.18 -30.65
CA SER A 147 -28.11 27.96 -29.84
C SER A 147 -26.79 27.20 -30.03
N SER A 148 -26.29 27.06 -31.26
CA SER A 148 -24.99 26.45 -31.54
C SER A 148 -23.83 27.31 -31.04
N LEU A 149 -23.87 28.64 -31.18
CA LEU A 149 -22.84 29.52 -30.64
C LEU A 149 -22.83 29.59 -29.11
N VAL A 150 -23.94 29.25 -28.42
CA VAL A 150 -24.05 29.26 -26.95
C VAL A 150 -23.89 27.86 -26.35
N LEU A 151 -24.21 26.78 -27.08
CA LEU A 151 -24.01 25.39 -26.63
C LEU A 151 -22.70 24.76 -27.13
N ASN A 152 -22.08 25.27 -28.20
CA ASN A 152 -20.68 24.96 -28.56
C ASN A 152 -19.68 25.96 -27.92
N GLN A 153 -20.12 26.76 -26.93
CA GLN A 153 -19.25 27.56 -26.06
C GLN A 153 -19.05 26.95 -24.67
N GLY A 154 -19.72 25.83 -24.37
CA GLY A 154 -19.11 24.76 -23.57
C GLY A 154 -18.54 23.73 -24.55
N THR A 155 -17.43 23.09 -24.20
CA THR A 155 -16.89 21.99 -25.00
C THR A 155 -17.86 20.82 -25.01
N SER A 156 -18.04 20.18 -26.17
CA SER A 156 -18.81 18.95 -26.29
C SER A 156 -17.93 17.76 -25.92
N ASP A 157 -17.51 17.71 -24.67
CA ASP A 157 -16.65 16.67 -24.09
C ASP A 157 -17.30 15.30 -24.32
N ILE A 158 -16.75 14.51 -25.25
CA ILE A 158 -17.25 13.17 -25.54
C ILE A 158 -16.88 12.30 -24.34
N THR A 159 -17.87 11.64 -23.73
CA THR A 159 -17.71 10.95 -22.45
C THR A 159 -18.06 9.47 -22.55
N VAL A 160 -17.07 8.63 -22.27
CA VAL A 160 -17.09 7.17 -22.45
C VAL A 160 -16.76 6.48 -21.11
N GLY A 161 -17.01 5.18 -21.00
CA GLY A 161 -16.39 4.34 -19.97
C GLY A 161 -15.03 3.82 -20.44
N LEU A 162 -14.29 3.15 -19.57
CA LEU A 162 -13.13 2.36 -19.98
C LEU A 162 -13.59 1.16 -20.84
N SER A 163 -12.82 0.78 -21.86
CA SER A 163 -12.99 -0.52 -22.55
C SER A 163 -13.00 -1.67 -21.54
N ASP A 164 -13.74 -2.74 -21.82
CA ASP A 164 -13.61 -4.00 -21.07
C ASP A 164 -12.29 -4.69 -21.46
N PRO A 165 -11.66 -5.48 -20.56
CA PRO A 165 -10.37 -6.08 -20.83
C PRO A 165 -10.39 -7.06 -22.01
N ASP A 166 -9.35 -7.02 -22.84
CA ASP A 166 -9.21 -7.85 -24.05
C ASP A 166 -7.91 -8.68 -24.12
N LEU A 167 -6.92 -8.43 -23.25
CA LEU A 167 -5.66 -9.19 -23.26
C LEU A 167 -5.85 -10.65 -22.76
N PRO A 168 -5.13 -11.65 -23.31
CA PRO A 168 -5.15 -13.02 -22.81
C PRO A 168 -4.45 -13.16 -21.44
N ARG A 169 -4.77 -14.23 -20.71
CA ARG A 169 -4.00 -14.70 -19.55
C ARG A 169 -3.35 -16.05 -19.85
N VAL A 170 -2.27 -16.35 -19.14
CA VAL A 170 -1.66 -17.69 -19.16
C VAL A 170 -1.63 -18.28 -17.75
N ALA A 171 -1.65 -19.60 -17.63
CA ALA A 171 -1.44 -20.29 -16.34
C ALA A 171 -0.64 -21.58 -16.58
N PHE A 172 0.00 -22.14 -15.56
CA PHE A 172 0.88 -23.30 -15.69
C PHE A 172 0.31 -24.55 -15.02
N GLU A 173 0.75 -25.71 -15.51
CA GLU A 173 0.45 -27.01 -14.91
C GLU A 173 1.63 -27.50 -14.07
N VAL A 174 1.46 -27.53 -12.74
CA VAL A 174 2.45 -28.09 -11.81
C VAL A 174 1.81 -29.28 -11.09
N ARG A 175 2.40 -30.47 -11.25
CA ARG A 175 1.97 -31.74 -10.62
C ARG A 175 0.46 -32.03 -10.80
N ASN A 176 -0.06 -31.80 -12.01
CA ASN A 176 -1.48 -31.90 -12.42
C ASN A 176 -2.43 -30.87 -11.78
N GLN A 177 -1.92 -29.72 -11.35
CA GLN A 177 -2.71 -28.62 -10.79
C GLN A 177 -2.45 -27.34 -11.59
N ARG A 178 -3.52 -26.59 -11.87
CA ARG A 178 -3.45 -25.26 -12.47
C ARG A 178 -2.95 -24.26 -11.42
N VAL A 179 -1.87 -23.55 -11.72
CA VAL A 179 -1.23 -22.56 -10.85
C VAL A 179 -0.70 -21.37 -11.65
N ASN A 180 -0.29 -20.31 -10.94
CA ASN A 180 0.45 -19.18 -11.49
C ASN A 180 -0.27 -18.58 -12.71
N ALA A 181 -1.52 -18.16 -12.52
CA ALA A 181 -2.22 -17.34 -13.49
C ALA A 181 -1.52 -15.97 -13.59
N LEU A 182 -1.17 -15.54 -14.80
CA LEU A 182 -0.45 -14.32 -15.11
C LEU A 182 -1.25 -13.44 -16.06
N GLU A 183 -1.33 -12.15 -15.72
CA GLU A 183 -1.81 -11.11 -16.63
C GLU A 183 -0.72 -10.74 -17.67
N GLY A 184 -1.14 -10.14 -18.79
CA GLY A 184 -0.28 -9.92 -19.97
C GLY A 184 0.23 -8.49 -20.11
N TYR A 185 1.53 -8.32 -20.22
CA TYR A 185 2.20 -7.02 -20.35
C TYR A 185 2.35 -6.65 -21.84
N VAL A 186 2.02 -5.42 -22.25
CA VAL A 186 2.17 -4.99 -23.66
C VAL A 186 3.52 -4.34 -23.99
N ASP A 187 4.30 -4.00 -22.96
CA ASP A 187 5.67 -3.51 -23.04
C ASP A 187 6.66 -4.57 -22.51
N GLU A 188 7.92 -4.56 -22.97
CA GLU A 188 8.96 -5.45 -22.42
C GLU A 188 9.44 -4.95 -21.04
N MET A 189 9.08 -5.70 -19.99
CA MET A 189 9.46 -5.45 -18.60
C MET A 189 10.92 -5.86 -18.31
N ASP A 190 11.55 -5.19 -17.35
CA ASP A 190 12.89 -5.52 -16.82
C ASP A 190 12.87 -6.87 -16.10
N ILE A 191 13.69 -7.82 -16.58
CA ILE A 191 13.84 -9.17 -16.00
C ILE A 191 14.16 -9.12 -14.50
N THR A 192 14.95 -8.14 -14.04
CA THR A 192 15.30 -8.03 -12.61
C THR A 192 14.15 -7.53 -11.73
N ALA A 193 13.15 -6.85 -12.31
CA ALA A 193 11.94 -6.41 -11.62
C ALA A 193 10.81 -7.46 -11.61
N MET A 194 10.87 -8.51 -12.43
CA MET A 194 9.80 -9.49 -12.61
C MET A 194 10.05 -10.79 -11.80
N ARG A 195 9.56 -10.83 -10.56
CA ARG A 195 9.82 -11.95 -9.61
C ARG A 195 8.59 -12.78 -9.18
N ASP A 196 7.38 -12.27 -9.30
CA ASP A 196 6.23 -12.61 -8.42
C ASP A 196 5.91 -14.11 -8.20
N THR A 197 6.02 -14.98 -9.21
CA THR A 197 5.75 -16.43 -9.08
C THR A 197 6.97 -17.28 -9.43
N ILE A 198 6.99 -18.52 -8.91
CA ILE A 198 7.96 -19.56 -9.28
C ILE A 198 7.23 -20.81 -9.78
N THR A 199 7.70 -21.38 -10.90
CA THR A 199 7.05 -22.47 -11.64
C THR A 199 8.02 -23.65 -11.80
N PRO A 200 7.97 -24.67 -10.91
CA PRO A 200 8.87 -25.82 -10.97
C PRO A 200 8.73 -26.64 -12.27
N ILE A 201 9.83 -26.82 -12.99
CA ILE A 201 9.90 -27.55 -14.26
C ILE A 201 9.83 -29.06 -13.99
N SER A 202 8.98 -29.81 -14.71
CA SER A 202 8.90 -31.25 -14.49
C SER A 202 10.14 -32.02 -14.99
N ASP A 203 10.44 -33.16 -14.36
CA ASP A 203 11.66 -33.98 -14.55
C ASP A 203 11.94 -34.41 -16.01
N ASN A 204 10.96 -34.30 -16.92
CA ASN A 204 11.08 -34.61 -18.34
C ASN A 204 11.45 -33.39 -19.22
N GLY A 205 11.60 -32.20 -18.62
CA GLY A 205 11.93 -30.94 -19.30
C GLY A 205 10.75 -30.28 -20.02
N LEU A 206 9.50 -30.69 -19.74
CA LEU A 206 8.30 -30.09 -20.31
C LEU A 206 7.52 -29.30 -19.24
N LEU A 207 6.92 -28.21 -19.69
CA LEU A 207 5.99 -27.39 -18.90
C LEU A 207 4.74 -27.11 -19.73
N ASN A 208 3.57 -27.55 -19.26
CA ASN A 208 2.31 -27.25 -19.93
C ASN A 208 1.77 -25.90 -19.47
N MET A 209 1.32 -25.09 -20.42
CA MET A 209 0.78 -23.75 -20.23
C MET A 209 -0.63 -23.68 -20.81
N TYR A 210 -1.59 -23.31 -19.96
CA TYR A 210 -2.98 -23.04 -20.30
C TYR A 210 -3.12 -21.62 -20.87
N LEU A 211 -4.05 -21.45 -21.82
CA LEU A 211 -4.35 -20.18 -22.49
C LEU A 211 -5.78 -19.74 -22.16
N GLU A 212 -5.95 -18.54 -21.60
CA GLU A 212 -7.26 -17.86 -21.54
C GLU A 212 -7.24 -16.76 -22.61
N THR A 213 -7.63 -17.10 -23.85
CA THR A 213 -7.39 -16.25 -25.03
C THR A 213 -8.09 -14.88 -25.02
N GLY A 214 -9.03 -14.63 -24.11
CA GLY A 214 -9.82 -13.38 -24.08
C GLY A 214 -10.73 -13.17 -25.29
N GLY A 215 -10.78 -14.12 -26.23
CA GLY A 215 -11.38 -13.96 -27.56
C GLY A 215 -10.40 -13.53 -28.67
N GLN A 216 -9.11 -13.33 -28.34
CA GLN A 216 -8.06 -13.00 -29.30
C GLN A 216 -7.62 -14.21 -30.13
N GLU A 217 -7.17 -13.95 -31.36
CA GLU A 217 -6.51 -14.95 -32.21
C GLU A 217 -5.00 -14.98 -31.90
N ILE A 218 -4.48 -16.15 -31.50
CA ILE A 218 -3.05 -16.33 -31.18
C ILE A 218 -2.28 -16.69 -32.45
N ALA A 219 -1.44 -15.78 -32.93
CA ALA A 219 -0.63 -15.95 -34.13
C ALA A 219 0.70 -16.70 -33.88
N GLY A 220 1.15 -16.83 -32.63
CA GLY A 220 2.35 -17.60 -32.26
C GLY A 220 2.81 -17.35 -30.83
N ILE A 221 3.67 -18.24 -30.33
CA ILE A 221 4.23 -18.15 -28.97
C ILE A 221 5.74 -18.39 -29.04
N ARG A 222 6.54 -17.43 -28.56
CA ARG A 222 7.97 -17.61 -28.27
C ARG A 222 8.21 -17.62 -26.77
N TYR A 223 9.32 -18.19 -26.33
CA TYR A 223 9.75 -18.14 -24.94
C TYR A 223 11.27 -18.13 -24.81
N GLU A 224 11.74 -17.42 -23.79
CA GLU A 224 13.14 -17.29 -23.42
C GLU A 224 13.33 -17.64 -21.94
N VAL A 225 14.49 -18.20 -21.59
CA VAL A 225 14.91 -18.39 -20.19
C VAL A 225 16.18 -17.60 -19.94
N TYR A 226 16.14 -16.75 -18.92
CA TYR A 226 17.21 -15.86 -18.50
C TYR A 226 17.84 -16.28 -17.17
N SER A 227 19.07 -15.82 -16.92
CA SER A 227 19.60 -15.70 -15.57
C SER A 227 18.73 -14.78 -14.70
N LEU A 228 18.80 -14.95 -13.37
CA LEU A 228 18.06 -14.12 -12.41
C LEU A 228 18.39 -12.62 -12.52
N ASN A 229 19.64 -12.28 -12.85
CA ASN A 229 20.08 -10.90 -13.09
C ASN A 229 19.77 -10.36 -14.50
N GLY A 230 19.17 -11.18 -15.38
CA GLY A 230 18.78 -10.82 -16.76
C GLY A 230 19.92 -10.75 -17.79
N GLU A 231 21.18 -10.96 -17.40
CA GLU A 231 22.34 -10.76 -18.30
C GLU A 231 22.58 -11.91 -19.29
N GLU A 232 22.26 -13.16 -18.93
CA GLU A 232 22.47 -14.33 -19.78
C GLU A 232 21.14 -14.93 -20.24
N VAL A 233 21.07 -15.30 -21.53
CA VAL A 233 19.94 -16.08 -22.09
C VAL A 233 20.37 -17.54 -22.20
N TYR A 234 19.79 -18.41 -21.37
CA TYR A 234 20.08 -19.84 -21.36
C TYR A 234 19.35 -20.61 -22.47
N LEU A 235 18.13 -20.18 -22.81
CA LEU A 235 17.29 -20.80 -23.84
C LEU A 235 16.46 -19.75 -24.59
N GLN A 236 16.27 -19.95 -25.89
CA GLN A 236 15.24 -19.29 -26.70
C GLN A 236 14.61 -20.33 -27.63
N ASN A 237 13.28 -20.43 -27.65
CA ASN A 237 12.54 -21.41 -28.44
C ASN A 237 11.12 -20.91 -28.77
N ALA A 238 10.35 -21.66 -29.56
CA ALA A 238 8.98 -21.32 -29.94
C ALA A 238 8.05 -22.54 -30.00
N VAL A 239 6.76 -22.32 -29.77
CA VAL A 239 5.73 -23.36 -29.87
C VAL A 239 5.46 -23.67 -31.35
N LYS A 240 5.57 -24.95 -31.73
CA LYS A 240 5.50 -25.41 -33.13
C LYS A 240 4.08 -25.67 -33.62
N GLU A 241 3.22 -26.14 -32.71
CA GLU A 241 1.82 -26.44 -32.94
C GLU A 241 1.00 -25.76 -31.85
N LEU A 242 0.13 -24.82 -32.23
CA LEU A 242 -0.79 -24.14 -31.31
C LEU A 242 -2.03 -25.01 -31.10
N SER A 243 -2.60 -24.98 -29.90
CA SER A 243 -3.96 -25.44 -29.63
C SER A 243 -4.77 -24.32 -28.96
N GLU A 244 -6.09 -24.46 -28.91
CA GLU A 244 -6.99 -23.40 -28.43
C GLU A 244 -6.84 -23.14 -26.92
N ASP A 245 -6.65 -24.19 -26.11
CA ASP A 245 -6.71 -24.10 -24.64
C ASP A 245 -5.36 -24.35 -23.91
N GLN A 246 -4.43 -25.09 -24.52
CA GLN A 246 -3.19 -25.54 -23.85
C GLN A 246 -2.03 -25.76 -24.83
N VAL A 247 -0.81 -25.38 -24.45
CA VAL A 247 0.43 -25.64 -25.21
C VAL A 247 1.53 -26.19 -24.30
N THR A 248 2.51 -26.91 -24.86
CA THR A 248 3.67 -27.43 -24.13
C THR A 248 4.92 -26.66 -24.50
N LEU A 249 5.65 -26.17 -23.50
CA LEU A 249 6.96 -25.55 -23.64
C LEU A 249 8.05 -26.64 -23.51
N GLU A 250 8.91 -26.74 -24.51
CA GLU A 250 10.07 -27.63 -24.54
C GLU A 250 11.27 -26.93 -23.90
N LEU A 251 11.37 -27.01 -22.56
CA LEU A 251 12.44 -26.40 -21.79
C LEU A 251 13.70 -27.29 -21.77
N GLY A 252 13.55 -28.61 -21.61
CA GLY A 252 14.66 -29.54 -21.50
C GLY A 252 15.60 -29.17 -20.35
N ASN A 253 16.89 -29.09 -20.63
CA ASN A 253 17.90 -28.55 -19.71
C ASN A 253 18.00 -27.02 -19.85
N ALA A 254 16.89 -26.29 -19.68
CA ALA A 254 16.85 -24.83 -19.84
C ALA A 254 17.73 -24.07 -18.84
N LEU A 255 18.00 -24.67 -17.68
CA LEU A 255 18.93 -24.15 -16.69
C LEU A 255 20.29 -24.86 -16.84
N PRO A 256 21.43 -24.13 -16.81
CA PRO A 256 22.77 -24.72 -16.80
C PRO A 256 23.05 -25.63 -15.59
N GLU A 257 24.10 -26.45 -15.69
CA GLU A 257 24.58 -27.27 -14.57
C GLU A 257 25.04 -26.35 -13.40
N GLY A 258 24.57 -26.63 -12.18
CA GLY A 258 24.79 -25.77 -11.01
C GLY A 258 23.85 -24.56 -10.89
N VAL A 259 22.96 -24.31 -11.87
CA VAL A 259 21.91 -23.29 -11.78
C VAL A 259 20.58 -23.94 -11.38
N GLN A 260 20.00 -23.48 -10.28
CA GLN A 260 18.73 -23.99 -9.71
C GLN A 260 17.50 -23.24 -10.22
N GLU A 261 17.63 -21.95 -10.51
CA GLU A 261 16.53 -21.01 -10.76
C GLU A 261 16.89 -20.04 -11.90
N GLY A 262 15.89 -19.56 -12.65
CA GLY A 262 16.02 -18.54 -13.70
C GLY A 262 14.66 -17.93 -14.05
N VAL A 263 14.62 -16.92 -14.93
CA VAL A 263 13.37 -16.24 -15.32
C VAL A 263 12.89 -16.76 -16.68
N LEU A 264 11.69 -17.32 -16.74
CA LEU A 264 10.97 -17.63 -17.97
C LEU A 264 10.18 -16.40 -18.42
N ARG A 265 10.51 -15.91 -19.61
CA ARG A 265 9.68 -14.97 -20.37
C ARG A 265 8.93 -15.73 -21.46
N VAL A 266 7.64 -15.50 -21.58
CA VAL A 266 6.80 -15.98 -22.70
C VAL A 266 6.26 -14.76 -23.44
N ALA A 267 6.27 -14.76 -24.77
CA ALA A 267 5.62 -13.74 -25.58
C ALA A 267 4.62 -14.36 -26.56
N LEU A 268 3.36 -13.98 -26.41
CA LEU A 268 2.25 -14.31 -27.32
C LEU A 268 2.16 -13.22 -28.39
N ARG A 269 2.08 -13.60 -29.67
CA ARG A 269 1.66 -12.72 -30.75
C ARG A 269 0.16 -12.85 -30.95
N VAL A 270 -0.57 -11.74 -30.96
CA VAL A 270 -2.04 -11.72 -31.05
C VAL A 270 -2.56 -10.79 -32.15
N GLY A 271 -3.72 -11.12 -32.71
CA GLY A 271 -4.39 -10.35 -33.75
C GLY A 271 -3.96 -10.73 -35.17
N SER A 272 -4.87 -10.51 -36.14
CA SER A 272 -4.72 -10.98 -37.53
C SER A 272 -4.44 -9.89 -38.59
N ASP A 273 -4.75 -8.62 -38.30
CA ASP A 273 -4.45 -7.48 -39.21
C ASP A 273 -3.23 -6.64 -38.74
N GLU A 274 -3.08 -6.44 -37.43
CA GLU A 274 -1.90 -5.83 -36.81
C GLU A 274 -1.46 -6.73 -35.63
N GLU A 275 -0.36 -7.49 -35.80
CA GLU A 275 0.16 -8.35 -34.74
C GLU A 275 0.71 -7.50 -33.57
N LYS A 276 0.15 -7.67 -32.37
CA LYS A 276 0.72 -7.17 -31.11
C LYS A 276 1.48 -8.29 -30.40
N GLU A 277 2.44 -7.93 -29.56
CA GLU A 277 3.13 -8.88 -28.67
C GLU A 277 2.71 -8.64 -27.22
N ILE A 278 2.50 -9.71 -26.47
CA ILE A 278 2.09 -9.68 -25.06
C ILE A 278 3.00 -10.60 -24.26
N PHE A 279 3.64 -10.05 -23.24
CA PHE A 279 4.70 -10.67 -22.45
C PHE A 279 4.19 -11.17 -21.10
N TYR A 280 4.70 -12.31 -20.66
CA TYR A 280 4.38 -12.95 -19.38
C TYR A 280 5.67 -13.44 -18.72
N TYR A 281 5.76 -13.30 -17.39
CA TYR A 281 7.00 -13.53 -16.65
C TYR A 281 6.74 -14.40 -15.41
N THR A 282 7.53 -15.46 -15.24
CA THR A 282 7.58 -16.29 -14.03
C THR A 282 8.99 -16.80 -13.82
N ARG A 283 9.41 -17.05 -12.59
CA ARG A 283 10.64 -17.80 -12.32
C ARG A 283 10.41 -19.27 -12.58
N ILE A 284 11.45 -20.02 -12.91
CA ILE A 284 11.41 -21.47 -13.08
C ILE A 284 12.51 -22.13 -12.25
N GLU A 285 12.19 -23.28 -11.66
CA GLU A 285 13.07 -24.01 -10.74
C GLU A 285 13.24 -25.47 -11.18
N ARG A 286 14.38 -26.09 -10.84
CA ARG A 286 14.53 -27.55 -10.91
C ARG A 286 13.63 -28.23 -9.87
N GLN A 287 12.90 -29.26 -10.27
CA GLN A 287 11.97 -29.98 -9.40
C GLN A 287 12.62 -31.04 -8.50
N ASP A 288 13.95 -31.20 -8.57
CA ASP A 288 14.73 -32.09 -7.71
C ASP A 288 14.50 -31.77 -6.22
N GLU A 289 14.16 -32.80 -5.44
CA GLU A 289 13.91 -32.74 -3.98
C GLU A 289 12.74 -31.84 -3.51
N LEU A 290 11.99 -31.19 -4.42
CA LEU A 290 10.86 -30.31 -4.06
C LEU A 290 9.57 -31.06 -3.69
N SER A 291 9.04 -30.80 -2.49
CA SER A 291 7.78 -31.37 -1.97
C SER A 291 6.51 -30.54 -2.31
N VAL A 292 6.51 -29.88 -3.47
CA VAL A 292 5.48 -28.90 -3.87
C VAL A 292 4.07 -29.50 -3.90
N LYS A 293 3.92 -30.75 -4.36
CA LYS A 293 2.61 -31.40 -4.46
C LYS A 293 1.99 -31.61 -3.07
N GLU A 294 2.79 -32.13 -2.14
CA GLU A 294 2.39 -32.42 -0.77
C GLU A 294 2.02 -31.13 -0.03
N CYS A 295 2.78 -30.05 -0.24
CA CYS A 295 2.47 -28.72 0.29
C CYS A 295 1.17 -28.14 -0.29
N MET A 296 0.92 -28.29 -1.59
CA MET A 296 -0.29 -27.81 -2.25
C MET A 296 -1.55 -28.58 -1.83
N ASP A 297 -1.48 -29.91 -1.76
CA ASP A 297 -2.60 -30.75 -1.32
C ASP A 297 -2.98 -30.42 0.13
N PHE A 298 -2.00 -30.19 1.00
CA PHE A 298 -2.21 -29.77 2.39
C PHE A 298 -2.87 -28.39 2.49
N ALA A 299 -2.39 -27.39 1.73
CA ALA A 299 -2.97 -26.05 1.77
C ALA A 299 -4.43 -26.03 1.27
N LYS A 300 -4.76 -26.87 0.29
CA LYS A 300 -6.15 -27.04 -0.21
C LYS A 300 -7.06 -27.73 0.80
N ASP A 301 -6.63 -28.84 1.42
CA ASP A 301 -7.42 -29.51 2.47
C ASP A 301 -7.63 -28.62 3.71
N PHE A 302 -6.62 -27.80 4.08
CA PHE A 302 -6.78 -26.78 5.13
C PHE A 302 -7.83 -25.73 4.73
N HIS A 303 -7.69 -25.11 3.55
CA HIS A 303 -8.62 -24.12 3.01
C HIS A 303 -10.07 -24.63 3.00
N GLU A 304 -10.32 -25.78 2.37
CA GLU A 304 -11.65 -26.43 2.31
C GLU A 304 -12.19 -26.77 3.71
N THR A 305 -11.31 -27.15 4.63
CA THR A 305 -11.69 -27.44 6.02
C THR A 305 -12.10 -26.19 6.81
N THR A 306 -11.57 -24.99 6.53
CA THR A 306 -11.98 -23.76 7.25
C THR A 306 -13.49 -23.46 7.15
N PHE A 307 -14.13 -23.85 6.05
CA PHE A 307 -15.58 -23.73 5.82
C PHE A 307 -16.39 -24.90 6.41
N THR A 308 -15.74 -26.03 6.71
CA THR A 308 -16.39 -27.30 7.05
C THR A 308 -16.52 -27.47 8.56
N ARG A 309 -17.53 -26.81 9.17
CA ARG A 309 -17.75 -26.73 10.63
C ARG A 309 -17.63 -28.05 11.43
N ASP A 310 -17.92 -29.21 10.83
CA ASP A 310 -17.81 -30.53 11.48
C ASP A 310 -16.37 -31.10 11.54
N LYS A 311 -15.40 -30.47 10.87
CA LYS A 311 -13.98 -30.91 10.78
C LYS A 311 -12.98 -30.00 11.51
N ASN A 312 -13.39 -28.82 11.99
CA ASN A 312 -12.47 -27.75 12.43
C ASN A 312 -11.45 -28.17 13.52
N ASP A 313 -11.76 -29.20 14.33
CA ASP A 313 -10.84 -29.77 15.32
C ASP A 313 -9.57 -30.41 14.70
N GLU A 314 -9.53 -30.66 13.39
CA GLU A 314 -8.38 -31.22 12.67
C GLU A 314 -7.34 -30.14 12.31
N ILE A 315 -7.76 -28.94 11.87
CA ILE A 315 -6.84 -27.83 11.58
C ILE A 315 -6.27 -27.16 12.84
N ALA A 316 -6.95 -27.29 13.97
CA ALA A 316 -6.54 -26.75 15.27
C ALA A 316 -5.15 -27.25 15.76
N TRP A 317 -4.62 -28.32 15.18
CA TRP A 317 -3.29 -28.87 15.51
C TRP A 317 -2.13 -28.15 14.80
N TYR A 318 -2.41 -27.31 13.80
CA TYR A 318 -1.42 -26.57 13.01
C TYR A 318 -1.39 -25.07 13.32
N LEU A 319 -2.28 -24.58 14.19
CA LEU A 319 -2.32 -23.20 14.64
C LEU A 319 -1.41 -23.02 15.87
N GLU A 320 -0.91 -21.80 16.08
CA GLU A 320 -0.08 -21.43 17.23
C GLU A 320 -0.68 -20.24 18.01
N PRO A 321 -1.91 -20.32 18.58
CA PRO A 321 -2.62 -19.13 19.04
C PRO A 321 -2.04 -18.52 20.32
N ASP A 322 -1.78 -17.21 20.29
CA ASP A 322 -1.18 -16.46 21.40
C ASP A 322 -1.76 -15.04 21.59
N GLU A 323 -1.06 -14.18 22.35
CA GLU A 323 -1.50 -12.81 22.67
C GLU A 323 -1.15 -11.78 21.58
N THR A 324 -0.49 -12.16 20.48
CA THR A 324 -0.07 -11.24 19.40
C THR A 324 -1.13 -11.00 18.33
N ALA A 325 -2.08 -11.93 18.14
CA ALA A 325 -3.09 -11.85 17.10
C ALA A 325 -4.32 -11.02 17.51
N ASP A 326 -4.77 -10.15 16.60
CA ASP A 326 -6.00 -9.36 16.76
C ASP A 326 -7.27 -10.22 16.56
N ASN A 327 -7.58 -11.00 17.58
CA ASN A 327 -8.80 -11.80 17.70
C ASN A 327 -10.02 -10.91 18.03
N THR A 328 -10.20 -9.84 17.25
CA THR A 328 -11.39 -8.96 17.26
C THR A 328 -11.89 -8.59 15.86
N THR A 329 -11.28 -9.14 14.79
CA THR A 329 -11.66 -8.90 13.40
C THR A 329 -11.56 -10.17 12.55
N LEU A 330 -12.41 -10.25 11.53
CA LEU A 330 -12.30 -11.23 10.45
C LEU A 330 -11.49 -10.71 9.25
N GLN A 331 -11.09 -9.43 9.23
CA GLN A 331 -10.41 -8.81 8.10
C GLN A 331 -8.97 -9.28 7.92
N THR A 332 -8.23 -9.55 9.01
CA THR A 332 -6.90 -10.17 8.98
C THR A 332 -6.85 -11.28 10.02
N VAL A 333 -6.54 -12.50 9.59
CA VAL A 333 -6.48 -13.71 10.42
C VAL A 333 -5.17 -14.43 10.12
N ASN A 334 -4.41 -14.85 11.13
CA ASN A 334 -3.08 -15.47 10.94
C ASN A 334 -2.91 -16.78 11.73
N ILE A 335 -1.73 -17.40 11.67
CA ILE A 335 -1.42 -18.65 12.39
C ILE A 335 -1.57 -18.53 13.91
N HIS A 336 -1.45 -17.31 14.45
CA HIS A 336 -1.64 -16.98 15.88
C HIS A 336 -3.09 -16.60 16.22
N SER A 337 -3.99 -16.50 15.24
CA SER A 337 -5.43 -16.35 15.48
C SER A 337 -6.03 -17.65 16.02
N ASN A 338 -7.06 -17.51 16.85
CA ASN A 338 -7.77 -18.67 17.39
C ASN A 338 -8.68 -19.32 16.32
N LEU A 339 -9.03 -20.58 16.55
CA LEU A 339 -9.79 -21.42 15.61
C LEU A 339 -11.12 -20.79 15.15
N PHE A 340 -11.79 -19.98 15.99
CA PHE A 340 -13.05 -19.34 15.60
C PHE A 340 -12.84 -18.35 14.44
N HIS A 341 -11.78 -17.52 14.49
CA HIS A 341 -11.49 -16.54 13.44
C HIS A 341 -10.96 -17.23 12.16
N VAL A 342 -10.12 -18.25 12.31
CA VAL A 342 -9.65 -19.09 11.19
C VAL A 342 -10.85 -19.73 10.46
N CYS A 343 -11.85 -20.17 11.21
CA CYS A 343 -13.11 -20.72 10.68
C CYS A 343 -14.22 -19.69 10.44
N TRP A 344 -13.84 -18.43 10.13
CA TRP A 344 -14.75 -17.36 9.68
C TRP A 344 -15.82 -16.91 10.70
N GLY A 345 -15.65 -17.28 11.96
CA GLY A 345 -16.54 -16.94 13.07
C GLY A 345 -17.99 -17.34 12.84
N ASP A 346 -18.90 -16.39 13.10
CA ASP A 346 -20.33 -16.54 12.84
C ASP A 346 -20.75 -16.04 11.44
N LEU A 347 -19.86 -15.39 10.67
CA LEU A 347 -20.17 -14.80 9.36
C LEU A 347 -20.57 -15.84 8.30
N ALA A 348 -20.03 -17.06 8.40
CA ALA A 348 -20.35 -18.22 7.56
C ALA A 348 -20.40 -17.91 6.03
N PRO A 349 -19.30 -17.39 5.44
CA PRO A 349 -19.22 -17.07 4.02
C PRO A 349 -19.23 -18.31 3.11
N GLU A 350 -19.70 -18.13 1.87
CA GLU A 350 -19.64 -19.12 0.79
C GLU A 350 -18.70 -18.63 -0.33
N VAL A 351 -17.84 -19.51 -0.87
CA VAL A 351 -16.91 -19.18 -1.97
C VAL A 351 -17.69 -18.93 -3.26
N SER A 352 -17.40 -17.82 -3.94
CA SER A 352 -18.19 -17.32 -5.09
C SER A 352 -17.44 -17.29 -6.43
N THR A 353 -16.13 -17.55 -6.44
CA THR A 353 -15.29 -17.67 -7.66
C THR A 353 -14.49 -18.98 -7.68
N GLU A 354 -13.79 -19.26 -8.77
CA GLU A 354 -12.63 -20.17 -8.71
C GLU A 354 -11.58 -19.63 -7.71
N VAL A 355 -10.78 -20.55 -7.15
CA VAL A 355 -9.68 -20.23 -6.24
C VAL A 355 -8.37 -20.32 -7.03
N GLU A 356 -7.81 -19.16 -7.39
CA GLU A 356 -6.57 -19.09 -8.15
C GLU A 356 -5.37 -19.29 -7.22
N TRP A 357 -4.57 -20.33 -7.47
CA TRP A 357 -3.39 -20.67 -6.66
C TRP A 357 -2.10 -20.20 -7.33
N SER A 358 -1.24 -19.53 -6.57
CA SER A 358 0.12 -19.14 -6.96
C SER A 358 1.16 -19.79 -6.05
N ILE A 359 2.25 -20.30 -6.63
CA ILE A 359 3.47 -20.67 -5.91
C ILE A 359 4.37 -19.43 -5.90
N LYS A 360 4.62 -18.89 -4.72
CA LYS A 360 5.33 -17.61 -4.52
C LYS A 360 6.82 -17.79 -4.20
N GLU A 361 7.16 -18.84 -3.44
CA GLU A 361 8.53 -19.32 -3.26
C GLU A 361 8.51 -20.84 -3.06
N SER A 362 9.61 -21.51 -3.39
CA SER A 362 9.80 -22.94 -3.19
C SER A 362 11.27 -23.26 -3.00
N ASN A 363 11.57 -24.29 -2.21
CA ASN A 363 12.85 -25.00 -2.16
C ASN A 363 12.67 -26.34 -1.41
N THR A 364 13.77 -27.02 -1.11
CA THR A 364 13.80 -28.31 -0.40
C THR A 364 13.31 -28.24 1.06
N VAL A 365 13.11 -27.04 1.62
CA VAL A 365 12.80 -26.80 3.04
C VAL A 365 11.39 -26.25 3.27
N TYR A 366 10.78 -25.57 2.29
CA TYR A 366 9.39 -25.11 2.33
C TYR A 366 8.82 -24.78 0.93
N THR A 367 7.50 -24.63 0.87
CA THR A 367 6.78 -24.02 -0.26
C THR A 367 5.84 -22.94 0.28
N SER A 368 5.88 -21.76 -0.34
CA SER A 368 5.00 -20.63 -0.04
C SER A 368 3.93 -20.50 -1.12
N LEU A 369 2.67 -20.53 -0.73
CA LEU A 369 1.49 -20.55 -1.61
C LEU A 369 0.58 -19.37 -1.29
N LEU A 370 -0.08 -18.83 -2.33
CA LEU A 370 -1.13 -17.83 -2.19
C LEU A 370 -2.37 -18.30 -2.96
N ALA A 371 -3.53 -18.31 -2.31
CA ALA A 371 -4.83 -18.39 -2.96
C ALA A 371 -5.45 -16.98 -3.07
N LYS A 372 -5.96 -16.63 -4.25
CA LYS A 372 -6.83 -15.46 -4.48
C LYS A 372 -8.24 -15.95 -4.84
N TYR A 373 -9.28 -15.42 -4.18
CA TYR A 373 -10.68 -15.78 -4.46
C TYR A 373 -11.66 -14.72 -3.93
N GLN A 374 -12.94 -14.83 -4.29
CA GLN A 374 -14.02 -14.09 -3.63
C GLN A 374 -14.89 -15.00 -2.79
N VAL A 375 -15.47 -14.43 -1.74
CA VAL A 375 -16.57 -15.04 -0.98
C VAL A 375 -17.75 -14.08 -0.88
N THR A 376 -18.93 -14.62 -0.63
CA THR A 376 -20.14 -13.85 -0.30
C THR A 376 -20.73 -14.29 1.03
N ALA A 377 -21.21 -13.34 1.83
CA ALA A 377 -21.89 -13.60 3.10
C ALA A 377 -23.12 -12.67 3.25
N VAL A 378 -24.01 -12.98 4.19
CA VAL A 378 -25.10 -12.07 4.58
C VAL A 378 -24.63 -11.26 5.79
N GLY A 379 -24.45 -9.95 5.61
CA GLY A 379 -23.93 -9.06 6.65
C GLY A 379 -24.94 -8.59 7.69
N ASP A 380 -24.47 -7.71 8.60
CA ASP A 380 -25.26 -7.11 9.70
C ASP A 380 -26.56 -6.42 9.25
N ARG A 381 -26.71 -6.12 7.95
CA ARG A 381 -27.84 -5.36 7.37
C ARG A 381 -28.87 -6.21 6.62
N GLU A 382 -28.79 -7.53 6.74
CA GLU A 382 -29.59 -8.52 5.97
C GLU A 382 -29.38 -8.40 4.45
N GLU A 383 -28.17 -8.00 4.03
CA GLU A 383 -27.76 -7.85 2.62
C GLU A 383 -26.60 -8.78 2.29
N THR A 384 -26.54 -9.26 1.05
CA THR A 384 -25.41 -10.06 0.56
C THR A 384 -24.26 -9.13 0.21
N GLU A 385 -23.15 -9.32 0.91
CA GLU A 385 -21.91 -8.57 0.78
C GLU A 385 -20.84 -9.47 0.15
N THR A 386 -20.00 -8.91 -0.73
CA THR A 386 -18.92 -9.62 -1.42
C THR A 386 -17.58 -9.20 -0.85
N TYR A 387 -16.65 -10.14 -0.73
CA TYR A 387 -15.33 -9.91 -0.14
C TYR A 387 -14.24 -10.50 -1.04
N ASN A 388 -13.21 -9.71 -1.32
CA ASN A 388 -11.96 -10.17 -1.93
C ASN A 388 -11.10 -10.81 -0.85
N VAL A 389 -10.65 -12.05 -1.08
CA VAL A 389 -9.82 -12.81 -0.14
C VAL A 389 -8.46 -13.13 -0.75
N ARG A 390 -7.41 -12.91 0.05
CA ARG A 390 -6.06 -13.43 -0.17
C ARG A 390 -5.72 -14.35 1.00
N GLU A 391 -5.33 -15.59 0.71
CA GLU A 391 -5.02 -16.59 1.73
C GLU A 391 -3.65 -17.22 1.45
N PHE A 392 -2.68 -16.86 2.28
CA PHE A 392 -1.28 -17.27 2.20
C PHE A 392 -0.99 -18.43 3.14
N PHE A 393 -0.20 -19.38 2.64
CA PHE A 393 0.30 -20.53 3.38
C PHE A 393 1.81 -20.64 3.19
N ARG A 394 2.54 -20.95 4.26
CA ARG A 394 3.92 -21.42 4.17
C ARG A 394 4.01 -22.81 4.77
N VAL A 395 4.34 -23.80 3.95
CA VAL A 395 4.19 -25.22 4.29
C VAL A 395 5.52 -25.95 4.12
N ARG A 396 5.82 -26.89 5.01
CA ARG A 396 6.98 -27.79 4.93
C ARG A 396 6.51 -29.24 5.01
N CYS A 397 6.94 -30.06 4.06
CA CYS A 397 6.94 -31.51 4.21
C CYS A 397 8.30 -31.94 4.76
N SER A 398 8.34 -32.79 5.79
CA SER A 398 9.59 -33.34 6.33
C SER A 398 9.37 -34.80 6.75
N GLY A 399 10.05 -35.74 6.08
CA GLY A 399 9.86 -37.18 6.31
C GLY A 399 8.44 -37.70 6.04
N GLY A 400 7.61 -36.93 5.31
CA GLY A 400 6.18 -37.20 5.10
C GLY A 400 5.25 -36.66 6.20
N GLU A 401 5.77 -35.98 7.22
CA GLU A 401 4.98 -35.18 8.17
C GLU A 401 4.84 -33.73 7.63
N MET A 402 3.62 -33.18 7.65
CA MET A 402 3.32 -31.82 7.17
C MET A 402 3.35 -30.80 8.32
N TYR A 403 3.92 -29.63 8.04
CA TYR A 403 4.07 -28.53 8.99
C TYR A 403 3.60 -27.22 8.34
N LEU A 404 2.63 -26.55 8.97
CA LEU A 404 2.30 -25.16 8.68
C LEU A 404 3.32 -24.27 9.41
N LEU A 405 4.10 -23.50 8.66
CA LEU A 405 5.14 -22.60 9.20
C LEU A 405 4.66 -21.15 9.32
N ASP A 406 3.69 -20.77 8.48
CA ASP A 406 2.98 -19.50 8.53
C ASP A 406 1.63 -19.62 7.81
N TYR A 407 0.67 -18.81 8.21
CA TYR A 407 -0.66 -18.67 7.62
C TYR A 407 -1.13 -17.23 7.79
N ASN A 408 -1.64 -16.63 6.72
CA ASN A 408 -2.20 -15.28 6.76
C ASN A 408 -3.34 -15.15 5.74
N ARG A 409 -4.52 -14.74 6.20
CA ARG A 409 -5.70 -14.49 5.37
C ARG A 409 -6.18 -13.06 5.58
N THR A 410 -6.30 -12.31 4.48
CA THR A 410 -6.99 -11.02 4.46
C THR A 410 -8.32 -11.12 3.73
N MET A 411 -9.36 -10.46 4.26
CA MET A 411 -10.74 -10.47 3.77
C MET A 411 -11.26 -9.02 3.67
N ASN A 412 -11.15 -8.41 2.49
CA ASN A 412 -11.55 -7.03 2.25
C ASN A 412 -12.93 -6.96 1.59
N GLU A 413 -13.80 -6.09 2.10
CA GLU A 413 -15.18 -5.91 1.65
C GLU A 413 -15.25 -5.02 0.39
N VAL A 414 -15.86 -5.56 -0.67
CA VAL A 414 -16.07 -4.86 -1.94
C VAL A 414 -17.18 -3.84 -1.74
N PHE A 415 -16.82 -2.58 -1.60
CA PHE A 415 -17.75 -1.52 -1.25
C PHE A 415 -18.75 -1.24 -2.37
N ASN A 416 -20.02 -1.52 -2.08
CA ASN A 416 -21.10 -1.40 -3.04
C ASN A 416 -22.08 -0.29 -2.63
N GLY A 417 -22.05 0.82 -3.36
CA GLY A 417 -22.96 1.96 -3.15
C GLY A 417 -24.45 1.63 -3.30
N ASP A 418 -24.82 0.55 -3.99
CA ASP A 418 -26.21 0.12 -4.11
C ASP A 418 -26.74 -0.64 -2.85
N LEU A 419 -25.89 -0.86 -1.83
CA LEU A 419 -26.25 -1.39 -0.50
C LEU A 419 -26.45 -0.29 0.56
N LYS A 420 -26.88 -0.64 1.79
CA LYS A 420 -27.07 0.29 2.92
C LYS A 420 -25.75 0.78 3.56
N ILE A 421 -24.85 1.39 2.78
CA ILE A 421 -23.50 1.81 3.23
C ILE A 421 -23.42 3.17 3.95
N VAL A 422 -24.53 3.89 4.15
CA VAL A 422 -24.58 5.14 4.95
C VAL A 422 -25.48 4.95 6.18
N ASP A 423 -25.08 5.53 7.32
CA ASP A 423 -25.91 5.69 8.52
C ASP A 423 -25.84 7.11 9.09
N LYS A 424 -26.34 7.33 10.32
CA LYS A 424 -26.37 8.64 10.98
C LYS A 424 -24.99 9.24 11.28
N ASP A 425 -23.99 8.39 11.51
CA ASP A 425 -22.63 8.81 11.90
C ASP A 425 -21.74 8.95 10.67
N GLY A 426 -22.00 8.21 9.59
CA GLY A 426 -21.22 8.35 8.37
C GLY A 426 -21.36 7.23 7.33
N ILE A 427 -20.27 6.97 6.61
CA ILE A 427 -20.17 5.91 5.61
C ILE A 427 -19.49 4.71 6.28
N VAL A 428 -20.07 3.53 6.20
CA VAL A 428 -19.44 2.30 6.69
C VAL A 428 -18.73 1.60 5.54
N LEU A 429 -17.44 1.33 5.72
CA LEU A 429 -16.59 0.63 4.76
C LEU A 429 -16.63 -0.89 4.97
N GLY A 430 -16.92 -1.32 6.20
CA GLY A 430 -17.10 -2.73 6.54
C GLY A 430 -15.79 -3.39 6.96
N LEU A 431 -15.52 -4.62 6.52
CA LEU A 431 -14.22 -5.28 6.70
C LEU A 431 -13.20 -4.63 5.75
N SER A 432 -12.39 -3.71 6.27
CA SER A 432 -11.26 -3.10 5.55
C SER A 432 -10.03 -3.02 6.44
N GLU A 433 -8.87 -2.78 5.83
CA GLU A 433 -7.67 -2.38 6.56
C GLU A 433 -7.96 -1.11 7.40
N SER A 434 -7.29 -0.97 8.53
CA SER A 434 -7.54 0.12 9.48
C SER A 434 -7.04 1.49 9.01
N GLU A 435 -6.10 1.51 8.07
CA GLU A 435 -5.52 2.74 7.51
C GLU A 435 -6.25 3.10 6.22
N VAL A 436 -7.45 3.67 6.38
CA VAL A 436 -8.30 4.12 5.27
C VAL A 436 -7.62 5.30 4.55
N ALA A 437 -7.42 5.19 3.25
CA ALA A 437 -7.00 6.30 2.40
C ALA A 437 -8.21 7.18 2.05
N TYR A 438 -8.33 8.35 2.69
CA TYR A 438 -9.39 9.33 2.41
C TYR A 438 -8.87 10.76 2.54
N GLU A 439 -9.49 11.68 1.79
CA GLU A 439 -9.28 13.12 1.93
C GLU A 439 -10.60 13.88 1.89
N ALA A 440 -10.70 14.95 2.66
CA ALA A 440 -11.95 15.67 2.89
C ALA A 440 -11.79 17.18 2.67
N ASN A 441 -12.75 17.80 1.99
CA ASN A 441 -12.71 19.25 1.83
C ASN A 441 -12.76 19.96 3.19
N ALA A 442 -12.14 21.13 3.31
CA ALA A 442 -11.96 21.88 4.58
C ALA A 442 -13.24 22.26 5.35
N LYS A 443 -14.42 21.81 4.89
CA LYS A 443 -15.73 21.96 5.54
C LYS A 443 -16.32 20.63 6.04
N GLY A 444 -15.70 19.48 5.76
CA GLY A 444 -16.23 18.14 6.07
C GLY A 444 -17.50 17.80 5.30
N THR A 445 -17.63 18.29 4.06
CA THR A 445 -18.90 18.23 3.31
C THR A 445 -18.82 17.53 1.97
N VAL A 446 -17.59 17.28 1.51
CA VAL A 446 -17.26 16.28 0.49
C VAL A 446 -16.06 15.50 1.04
N VAL A 447 -16.09 14.18 0.92
CA VAL A 447 -14.95 13.29 1.18
C VAL A 447 -14.74 12.40 -0.03
N SER A 448 -13.48 12.20 -0.41
CA SER A 448 -13.06 11.19 -1.37
C SER A 448 -12.29 10.11 -0.62
N PHE A 449 -12.52 8.84 -0.95
CA PHE A 449 -11.92 7.71 -0.25
C PHE A 449 -11.71 6.53 -1.18
N VAL A 450 -10.62 5.80 -0.97
CA VAL A 450 -10.33 4.55 -1.66
C VAL A 450 -10.77 3.40 -0.77
N GLN A 451 -11.47 2.43 -1.33
CA GLN A 451 -11.86 1.20 -0.65
C GLN A 451 -11.73 0.04 -1.63
N ASP A 452 -10.87 -0.92 -1.30
CA ASP A 452 -10.50 -2.08 -2.14
C ASP A 452 -10.23 -1.73 -3.62
N ARG A 453 -9.38 -0.70 -3.82
CA ARG A 453 -8.93 -0.14 -5.11
C ARG A 453 -9.99 0.57 -5.96
N ASP A 454 -11.23 0.72 -5.49
CA ASP A 454 -12.20 1.67 -6.08
C ASP A 454 -12.10 3.05 -5.39
N LEU A 455 -12.10 4.13 -6.17
CA LEU A 455 -12.14 5.51 -5.67
C LEU A 455 -13.58 6.04 -5.65
N TRP A 456 -14.06 6.40 -4.46
CA TRP A 456 -15.39 6.95 -4.23
C TRP A 456 -15.33 8.41 -3.76
N THR A 457 -16.38 9.19 -4.05
CA THR A 457 -16.55 10.56 -3.52
C THR A 457 -17.99 10.80 -3.07
N TYR A 458 -18.18 11.09 -1.78
CA TYR A 458 -19.49 11.38 -1.19
C TYR A 458 -19.69 12.88 -0.92
N ASN A 459 -20.78 13.43 -1.44
CA ASN A 459 -21.22 14.80 -1.23
C ASN A 459 -22.42 14.86 -0.28
N ARG A 460 -22.15 14.94 1.03
CA ARG A 460 -23.16 14.95 2.11
C ARG A 460 -24.23 16.05 1.93
N LYS A 461 -23.91 17.17 1.27
CA LYS A 461 -24.84 18.29 1.03
C LYS A 461 -25.88 18.02 -0.06
N LYS A 462 -25.55 17.17 -1.03
CA LYS A 462 -26.46 16.77 -2.12
C LYS A 462 -27.03 15.36 -1.93
N ASN A 463 -26.46 14.60 -0.99
CA ASN A 463 -26.58 13.16 -0.85
C ASN A 463 -26.29 12.39 -2.16
N GLU A 464 -25.16 12.74 -2.80
CA GLU A 464 -24.66 12.09 -4.01
C GLU A 464 -23.37 11.32 -3.69
N LEU A 465 -23.29 10.05 -4.08
CA LEU A 465 -22.12 9.18 -3.92
C LEU A 465 -21.63 8.76 -5.31
N SER A 466 -20.39 9.12 -5.65
CA SER A 466 -19.82 8.94 -6.98
C SER A 466 -18.76 7.84 -6.96
N LEU A 467 -18.86 6.84 -7.82
CA LEU A 467 -17.73 5.96 -8.12
C LEU A 467 -16.85 6.65 -9.15
N VAL A 468 -15.80 7.33 -8.69
CA VAL A 468 -14.95 8.19 -9.52
C VAL A 468 -14.04 7.34 -10.41
N PHE A 469 -13.43 6.28 -9.86
CA PHE A 469 -12.59 5.36 -10.62
C PHE A 469 -12.79 3.92 -10.13
N SER A 470 -12.78 2.98 -11.07
CA SER A 470 -12.80 1.53 -10.84
C SER A 470 -12.32 0.82 -12.09
N PHE A 471 -11.49 -0.22 -11.93
CA PHE A 471 -11.29 -1.21 -12.99
C PHE A 471 -12.33 -2.35 -12.92
N ALA A 472 -12.80 -2.70 -11.72
CA ALA A 472 -13.70 -3.83 -11.49
C ALA A 472 -15.12 -3.63 -12.04
N ASN A 473 -15.60 -2.38 -12.17
CA ASN A 473 -17.02 -2.11 -12.31
C ASN A 473 -17.52 -1.90 -13.76
N MET A 474 -18.28 -2.88 -14.25
CA MET A 474 -19.59 -2.58 -14.84
C MET A 474 -20.59 -3.73 -14.62
N GLU A 475 -20.13 -4.99 -14.70
CA GLU A 475 -20.82 -6.17 -14.17
C GLU A 475 -19.92 -7.10 -13.32
N GLY A 476 -18.63 -6.79 -13.14
CA GLY A 476 -17.74 -7.43 -12.15
C GLY A 476 -17.25 -8.86 -12.45
N TYR A 477 -17.80 -9.53 -13.46
CA TYR A 477 -17.54 -10.95 -13.73
C TYR A 477 -16.12 -11.27 -14.24
N ASP A 478 -15.48 -10.39 -15.00
CA ASP A 478 -14.16 -10.64 -15.57
C ASP A 478 -13.05 -10.58 -14.50
N VAL A 479 -12.17 -11.58 -14.47
CA VAL A 479 -11.07 -11.67 -13.51
C VAL A 479 -9.96 -10.65 -13.77
N ARG A 480 -9.70 -10.30 -15.04
CA ARG A 480 -8.68 -9.32 -15.44
C ARG A 480 -8.97 -7.94 -14.85
N SER A 481 -10.25 -7.55 -14.87
CA SER A 481 -10.75 -6.33 -14.23
C SER A 481 -10.49 -6.27 -12.71
N ARG A 482 -10.36 -7.43 -12.04
CA ARG A 482 -10.19 -7.56 -10.58
C ARG A 482 -8.74 -7.72 -10.13
N ASN A 483 -7.76 -7.82 -11.04
CA ASN A 483 -6.34 -7.95 -10.68
C ASN A 483 -5.93 -6.88 -9.66
N ASP A 484 -5.16 -7.27 -8.64
CA ASP A 484 -4.82 -6.47 -7.46
C ASP A 484 -3.45 -5.80 -7.51
N GLU A 485 -2.84 -5.77 -8.69
CA GLU A 485 -1.54 -5.16 -8.95
C GLU A 485 -1.63 -3.66 -9.32
N HIS A 486 -2.48 -2.92 -8.61
CA HIS A 486 -2.56 -1.46 -8.68
C HIS A 486 -3.05 -0.84 -7.36
N GLN A 487 -2.68 0.42 -7.13
CA GLN A 487 -3.16 1.25 -6.02
C GLN A 487 -3.75 2.57 -6.53
N ILE A 488 -4.60 3.21 -5.73
CA ILE A 488 -5.04 4.60 -5.92
C ILE A 488 -4.62 5.43 -4.72
N ARG A 489 -3.98 6.58 -4.97
CA ARG A 489 -3.64 7.60 -3.95
C ARG A 489 -4.31 8.91 -4.34
N ILE A 490 -5.05 9.48 -3.40
CA ILE A 490 -5.67 10.80 -3.55
C ILE A 490 -4.57 11.84 -3.32
N ILE A 491 -4.38 12.75 -4.28
CA ILE A 491 -3.35 13.80 -4.26
C ILE A 491 -3.89 15.08 -3.61
N SER A 492 -5.17 15.40 -3.84
CA SER A 492 -5.86 16.53 -3.19
C SER A 492 -7.39 16.47 -3.35
N VAL A 493 -8.11 17.07 -2.39
CA VAL A 493 -9.55 17.38 -2.51
C VAL A 493 -9.76 18.87 -2.29
N ASP A 494 -10.26 19.59 -3.31
CA ASP A 494 -10.38 21.04 -3.27
C ASP A 494 -11.53 21.54 -2.36
N ASN A 495 -11.62 22.86 -2.19
CA ASN A 495 -12.68 23.50 -1.40
C ASN A 495 -14.12 23.26 -1.92
N SER A 496 -14.27 22.81 -3.16
CA SER A 496 -15.52 22.48 -3.85
C SER A 496 -15.90 21.00 -3.70
N GLY A 497 -14.90 20.12 -3.53
CA GLY A 497 -15.00 18.67 -3.62
C GLY A 497 -14.54 18.05 -4.95
N ASN A 498 -13.83 18.80 -5.80
CA ASN A 498 -13.08 18.23 -6.93
C ASN A 498 -11.90 17.42 -6.38
N THR A 499 -11.53 16.33 -7.05
CA THR A 499 -10.49 15.39 -6.54
C THR A 499 -9.38 15.22 -7.57
N THR A 500 -8.15 15.45 -7.15
CA THR A 500 -6.95 15.05 -7.90
C THR A 500 -6.47 13.71 -7.34
N PHE A 501 -6.20 12.74 -8.20
CA PHE A 501 -5.70 11.42 -7.79
C PHE A 501 -4.79 10.86 -8.87
N ALA A 502 -4.08 9.78 -8.56
CA ALA A 502 -3.48 8.96 -9.59
C ALA A 502 -3.64 7.47 -9.25
N VAL A 503 -3.50 6.64 -10.27
CA VAL A 503 -3.52 5.18 -10.24
C VAL A 503 -2.10 4.72 -10.54
N TYR A 504 -1.56 3.79 -9.76
CA TYR A 504 -0.16 3.34 -9.85
C TYR A 504 -0.17 1.82 -9.99
N GLY A 505 0.63 1.27 -10.91
CA GLY A 505 0.73 -0.17 -11.14
C GLY A 505 0.24 -0.60 -12.52
N TYR A 506 -0.19 -1.85 -12.61
CA TYR A 506 -0.70 -2.48 -13.82
C TYR A 506 -2.11 -1.97 -14.14
N MET A 507 -2.31 -1.49 -15.36
CA MET A 507 -3.59 -0.95 -15.80
C MET A 507 -4.46 -2.09 -16.33
N ASN A 508 -5.46 -2.50 -15.54
CA ASN A 508 -6.27 -3.71 -15.80
C ASN A 508 -7.13 -3.65 -17.09
N ARG A 509 -7.40 -2.45 -17.63
CA ARG A 509 -8.29 -2.19 -18.77
C ARG A 509 -8.20 -0.72 -19.20
N GLY A 510 -8.64 -0.41 -20.42
CA GLY A 510 -8.72 0.97 -20.92
C GLY A 510 -7.73 1.24 -22.07
N GLU A 511 -7.30 2.49 -22.21
CA GLU A 511 -6.35 2.90 -23.26
C GLU A 511 -4.90 2.49 -22.96
N HIS A 512 -4.61 2.14 -21.71
CA HIS A 512 -3.30 1.68 -21.21
C HIS A 512 -3.27 0.20 -20.78
N GLU A 513 -4.23 -0.62 -21.23
CA GLU A 513 -4.34 -2.02 -20.78
C GLU A 513 -3.04 -2.81 -21.00
N GLY A 514 -2.58 -3.47 -19.93
CA GLY A 514 -1.32 -4.24 -19.94
C GLY A 514 -0.05 -3.40 -19.79
N GLN A 515 -0.15 -2.08 -19.61
CA GLN A 515 0.99 -1.23 -19.23
C GLN A 515 1.10 -1.13 -17.71
N VAL A 516 2.32 -0.99 -17.20
CA VAL A 516 2.58 -0.54 -15.82
C VAL A 516 2.99 0.93 -15.84
N GLY A 517 2.52 1.72 -14.87
CA GLY A 517 2.90 3.12 -14.78
C GLY A 517 2.15 3.88 -13.70
N VAL A 518 2.12 5.21 -13.86
CA VAL A 518 1.29 6.14 -13.07
C VAL A 518 0.39 6.92 -14.01
N ASP A 519 -0.93 6.78 -13.81
CA ASP A 519 -1.97 7.45 -14.57
C ASP A 519 -2.64 8.54 -13.69
N VAL A 520 -2.47 9.80 -14.09
CA VAL A 520 -2.85 10.99 -13.29
C VAL A 520 -4.21 11.51 -13.74
N TYR A 521 -5.12 11.68 -12.78
CA TYR A 521 -6.51 12.05 -13.03
C TYR A 521 -6.99 13.26 -12.23
N TYR A 522 -7.94 13.98 -12.84
CA TYR A 522 -8.71 15.04 -12.21
C TYR A 522 -10.23 14.77 -12.33
N PHE A 523 -10.94 14.81 -11.20
CA PHE A 523 -12.39 14.65 -11.12
C PHE A 523 -13.09 15.99 -10.83
N ASP A 524 -13.91 16.42 -11.77
CA ASP A 524 -14.79 17.59 -11.64
C ASP A 524 -16.16 17.17 -11.08
N ILE A 525 -16.43 17.51 -9.80
CA ILE A 525 -17.66 17.15 -9.09
C ILE A 525 -18.89 17.99 -9.53
N ALA A 526 -18.68 19.07 -10.28
CA ALA A 526 -19.74 19.90 -10.84
C ALA A 526 -20.22 19.36 -12.21
N LYS A 527 -19.28 18.86 -13.03
CA LYS A 527 -19.56 18.14 -14.28
C LYS A 527 -19.95 16.68 -14.07
N ASN A 528 -19.51 16.07 -12.97
CA ASN A 528 -19.51 14.60 -12.76
C ASN A 528 -18.74 13.88 -13.88
N ALA A 529 -17.49 14.30 -14.08
CA ALA A 529 -16.62 13.81 -15.16
C ALA A 529 -15.17 13.70 -14.68
N VAL A 530 -14.46 12.70 -15.19
CA VAL A 530 -13.04 12.43 -14.92
C VAL A 530 -12.24 12.78 -16.17
N GLN A 531 -11.13 13.47 -16.00
CA GLN A 531 -10.20 13.88 -17.05
C GLN A 531 -8.83 13.25 -16.72
N GLU A 532 -8.24 12.55 -17.68
CA GLU A 532 -6.83 12.13 -17.62
C GLU A 532 -5.92 13.35 -17.81
N LYS A 533 -4.71 13.32 -17.24
CA LYS A 533 -3.76 14.43 -17.28
C LYS A 533 -2.39 14.03 -17.83
N ALA A 534 -1.85 12.91 -17.38
CA ALA A 534 -0.60 12.36 -17.86
C ALA A 534 -0.48 10.88 -17.52
N PHE A 535 0.22 10.13 -18.37
CA PHE A 535 0.61 8.75 -18.11
C PHE A 535 2.14 8.63 -18.09
N ILE A 536 2.67 8.03 -17.03
CA ILE A 536 4.11 7.80 -16.81
C ILE A 536 4.34 6.29 -16.86
N PRO A 537 4.78 5.70 -17.99
CA PRO A 537 5.05 4.26 -18.07
C PRO A 537 6.26 3.86 -17.23
N SER A 538 6.28 2.61 -16.78
CA SER A 538 7.44 1.97 -16.14
C SER A 538 7.59 0.52 -16.60
N THR A 539 8.83 0.05 -16.73
CA THR A 539 9.16 -1.35 -17.09
C THR A 539 9.33 -2.25 -15.86
N LYS A 540 8.96 -1.78 -14.67
CA LYS A 540 9.10 -2.51 -13.39
C LYS A 540 7.74 -3.03 -12.91
N ALA A 541 7.72 -4.17 -12.20
CA ALA A 541 6.49 -4.73 -11.65
C ALA A 541 5.77 -3.76 -10.68
N PHE A 542 4.45 -3.88 -10.56
CA PHE A 542 3.59 -2.98 -9.77
C PHE A 542 4.19 -2.53 -8.45
N ALA A 543 4.53 -3.46 -7.54
CA ALA A 543 4.95 -3.11 -6.19
C ALA A 543 6.34 -2.43 -6.12
N ILE A 544 7.10 -2.42 -7.22
CA ILE A 544 8.35 -1.64 -7.36
C ILE A 544 8.02 -0.25 -7.94
N ALA A 545 7.14 -0.17 -8.95
CA ALA A 545 6.66 1.11 -9.48
C ALA A 545 5.84 1.92 -8.43
N GLU A 546 5.13 1.24 -7.54
CA GLU A 546 4.45 1.81 -6.36
C GLU A 546 5.45 2.42 -5.37
N ASP A 547 6.56 1.73 -5.11
CA ASP A 547 7.60 2.21 -4.18
C ASP A 547 8.43 3.36 -4.76
N GLU A 548 8.79 3.30 -6.05
CA GLU A 548 9.61 4.32 -6.72
C GLU A 548 8.80 5.55 -7.17
N LEU A 549 7.79 5.35 -8.01
CA LEU A 549 7.00 6.45 -8.61
C LEU A 549 5.83 6.87 -7.71
N GLY A 550 5.22 5.92 -6.99
CA GLY A 550 4.07 6.18 -6.12
C GLY A 550 4.35 7.14 -4.97
N LYS A 551 5.60 7.21 -4.49
CA LYS A 551 6.04 8.20 -3.50
C LYS A 551 6.19 9.62 -4.08
N MET A 552 6.50 9.75 -5.37
CA MET A 552 7.17 10.95 -5.91
C MET A 552 6.47 11.64 -7.10
N VAL A 553 5.27 11.21 -7.49
CA VAL A 553 4.40 11.96 -8.42
C VAL A 553 3.49 12.92 -7.65
N TYR A 554 3.40 14.19 -8.04
CA TYR A 554 2.41 15.15 -7.51
C TYR A 554 1.85 16.06 -8.61
N PHE A 555 0.53 16.16 -8.73
CA PHE A 555 -0.11 17.03 -9.71
C PHE A 555 -0.84 18.23 -9.06
N ASN A 556 -0.39 19.43 -9.40
CA ASN A 556 -1.01 20.68 -9.00
C ASN A 556 -2.03 21.15 -10.05
N GLN A 557 -3.31 20.84 -9.82
CA GLN A 557 -4.41 21.23 -10.70
C GLN A 557 -4.62 22.76 -10.79
N GLU A 558 -4.26 23.57 -9.80
CA GLU A 558 -4.41 25.03 -9.89
C GLU A 558 -3.33 25.67 -10.79
N GLN A 559 -2.15 25.04 -10.88
CA GLN A 559 -1.02 25.52 -11.69
C GLN A 559 -0.83 24.75 -13.01
N GLN A 560 -1.53 23.61 -13.19
CA GLN A 560 -1.29 22.60 -14.23
C GLN A 560 0.19 22.11 -14.27
N LEU A 561 0.86 22.09 -13.11
CA LEU A 561 2.21 21.56 -12.94
C LEU A 561 2.19 20.14 -12.40
N LEU A 562 2.92 19.25 -13.05
CA LEU A 562 3.16 17.86 -12.64
C LEU A 562 4.61 17.72 -12.20
N TYR A 563 4.82 17.35 -10.94
CA TYR A 563 6.13 17.04 -10.37
C TYR A 563 6.35 15.53 -10.39
N VAL A 564 7.55 15.09 -10.78
CA VAL A 564 7.94 13.67 -10.83
C VAL A 564 9.41 13.53 -10.46
N LEU A 565 9.75 12.64 -9.51
CA LEU A 565 11.11 12.09 -9.39
C LEU A 565 11.18 10.77 -10.16
N ALA A 566 12.11 10.64 -11.10
CA ALA A 566 12.39 9.41 -11.83
C ALA A 566 13.88 9.33 -12.18
N GLY A 567 14.49 8.15 -12.10
CA GLY A 567 15.93 7.96 -12.40
C GLY A 567 16.90 8.86 -11.62
N GLY A 568 16.53 9.37 -10.43
CA GLY A 568 17.33 10.35 -9.67
C GLY A 568 17.26 11.79 -10.22
N VAL A 569 16.29 12.11 -11.07
CA VAL A 569 16.06 13.45 -11.62
C VAL A 569 14.68 13.94 -11.21
N LEU A 570 14.61 15.16 -10.67
CA LEU A 570 13.38 15.81 -10.25
C LEU A 570 12.88 16.74 -11.36
N TYR A 571 11.73 16.41 -11.92
CA TYR A 571 11.10 17.14 -13.01
C TYR A 571 9.90 17.97 -12.54
N GLN A 572 9.70 19.11 -13.20
CA GLN A 572 8.49 19.92 -13.17
C GLN A 572 7.99 20.08 -14.61
N VAL A 573 6.83 19.50 -14.90
CA VAL A 573 6.24 19.47 -16.24
C VAL A 573 4.98 20.33 -16.28
N ASP A 574 4.96 21.32 -17.17
CA ASP A 574 3.83 22.21 -17.40
C ASP A 574 2.91 21.62 -18.47
N LEU A 575 1.73 21.17 -18.06
CA LEU A 575 0.79 20.48 -18.95
C LEU A 575 0.02 21.43 -19.88
N GLU A 576 0.04 22.76 -19.67
CA GLU A 576 -0.54 23.73 -20.61
C GLU A 576 0.45 24.15 -21.70
N LYS A 577 1.73 24.27 -21.34
CA LYS A 577 2.81 24.65 -22.28
C LYS A 577 3.44 23.44 -22.98
N ASN A 578 3.29 22.24 -22.42
CA ASN A 578 4.06 21.04 -22.76
C ASN A 578 5.57 21.35 -22.68
N ASP A 579 5.99 21.85 -21.52
CA ASP A 579 7.36 22.29 -21.22
C ASP A 579 7.87 21.56 -19.97
N GLN A 580 9.17 21.28 -19.89
CA GLN A 580 9.78 20.41 -18.87
C GLN A 580 11.02 21.08 -18.28
N GLU A 581 10.90 21.51 -17.02
CA GLU A 581 12.00 22.02 -16.22
C GLU A 581 12.57 20.90 -15.34
N ILE A 582 13.88 20.93 -15.11
CA ILE A 582 14.58 20.03 -14.19
C ILE A 582 14.94 20.84 -12.94
N LEU A 583 14.50 20.36 -11.78
CA LEU A 583 14.71 21.00 -10.48
C LEU A 583 15.93 20.46 -9.73
N ALA A 584 16.35 19.23 -10.03
CA ALA A 584 17.59 18.61 -9.54
C ALA A 584 17.95 17.39 -10.41
N GLU A 585 19.24 17.09 -10.54
CA GLU A 585 19.76 15.91 -11.25
C GLU A 585 20.71 15.11 -10.35
N ASN A 586 20.78 13.80 -10.55
CA ASN A 586 21.67 12.88 -9.82
C ASN A 586 21.37 12.79 -8.31
N LEU A 587 20.10 12.95 -7.91
CA LEU A 587 19.64 12.76 -6.53
C LEU A 587 19.77 11.29 -6.10
N GLU A 588 20.75 11.00 -5.25
CA GLU A 588 20.89 9.73 -4.54
C GLU A 588 19.93 9.62 -3.34
N GLU A 589 19.78 8.42 -2.75
CA GLU A 589 18.92 8.27 -1.56
C GLU A 589 19.46 9.08 -0.36
N GLY A 590 18.56 9.74 0.36
CA GLY A 590 18.89 10.66 1.43
C GLY A 590 19.30 12.06 0.96
N GLN A 591 19.41 12.30 -0.35
CA GLN A 591 19.47 13.65 -0.92
C GLN A 591 18.09 14.29 -1.05
N TYR A 592 17.02 13.51 -0.94
CA TYR A 592 15.63 13.95 -0.99
C TYR A 592 14.73 13.21 0.02
N VAL A 593 13.63 13.84 0.43
CA VAL A 593 12.56 13.30 1.28
C VAL A 593 11.21 13.95 0.92
N VAL A 594 10.09 13.29 1.25
CA VAL A 594 8.70 13.77 1.01
C VAL A 594 7.84 13.53 2.26
N SER A 595 6.79 14.33 2.47
CA SER A 595 5.83 14.18 3.58
C SER A 595 4.86 13.00 3.41
N ASP A 596 4.31 12.48 4.51
CA ASP A 596 3.36 11.34 4.52
C ASP A 596 2.18 11.47 3.53
N ASP A 597 1.76 12.71 3.24
CA ASP A 597 0.64 13.09 2.37
C ASP A 597 1.10 13.62 0.98
N GLY A 598 2.40 13.58 0.70
CA GLY A 598 2.99 13.92 -0.60
C GLY A 598 3.05 15.39 -0.97
N HIS A 599 2.53 16.34 -0.16
CA HIS A 599 2.47 17.75 -0.57
C HIS A 599 3.77 18.54 -0.33
N LEU A 600 4.68 18.06 0.52
CA LEU A 600 6.00 18.68 0.73
C LEU A 600 7.09 17.74 0.23
N MET A 601 8.09 18.31 -0.43
CA MET A 601 9.36 17.67 -0.76
C MET A 601 10.51 18.52 -0.19
N ALA A 602 11.61 17.88 0.22
CA ALA A 602 12.87 18.57 0.49
C ALA A 602 14.02 17.83 -0.19
N PHE A 603 14.88 18.54 -0.91
CA PHE A 603 15.94 17.97 -1.74
C PHE A 603 17.21 18.84 -1.80
N GLN A 604 18.38 18.24 -1.98
CA GLN A 604 19.64 18.93 -2.26
C GLN A 604 19.72 19.24 -3.77
N PRO A 605 19.70 20.51 -4.22
CA PRO A 605 19.68 20.83 -5.65
C PRO A 605 21.07 20.70 -6.32
N GLU A 606 22.15 20.87 -5.55
CA GLU A 606 23.54 20.74 -6.01
C GLU A 606 24.41 20.09 -4.91
N GLY A 607 25.39 19.28 -5.31
CA GLY A 607 26.37 18.62 -4.43
C GLY A 607 26.03 17.17 -4.09
N GLU A 608 26.99 16.45 -3.51
CA GLU A 608 26.83 15.06 -3.07
C GLU A 608 26.13 15.01 -1.70
N LEU A 609 25.56 13.85 -1.37
CA LEU A 609 24.82 13.59 -0.12
C LEU A 609 25.45 14.21 1.13
N ASN A 610 26.77 14.11 1.27
CA ASN A 610 27.52 14.53 2.45
C ASN A 610 28.34 15.83 2.26
N THR A 611 28.19 16.53 1.14
CA THR A 611 28.91 17.79 0.84
C THR A 611 27.99 18.96 0.45
N ALA A 612 26.73 18.69 0.07
CA ALA A 612 25.74 19.69 -0.31
C ALA A 612 25.60 20.83 0.71
N GLN A 613 25.54 22.05 0.19
CA GLN A 613 25.52 23.29 0.99
C GLN A 613 24.11 23.81 1.27
N GLU A 614 23.12 23.31 0.56
CA GLU A 614 21.74 23.77 0.65
C GLU A 614 20.75 22.62 0.46
N VAL A 615 19.59 22.73 1.10
CA VAL A 615 18.40 21.92 0.85
C VAL A 615 17.26 22.86 0.51
N CYS A 616 16.65 22.66 -0.67
CA CYS A 616 15.40 23.28 -1.06
C CYS A 616 14.23 22.50 -0.42
N VAL A 617 13.30 23.18 0.23
CA VAL A 617 12.03 22.63 0.70
C VAL A 617 10.92 23.25 -0.14
N LEU A 618 10.19 22.43 -0.89
CA LEU A 618 9.17 22.83 -1.87
C LEU A 618 7.80 22.27 -1.48
N ASN A 619 6.78 23.14 -1.44
CA ASN A 619 5.38 22.77 -1.29
C ASN A 619 4.73 22.61 -2.66
N LEU A 620 4.50 21.36 -3.06
CA LEU A 620 3.99 20.98 -4.38
C LEU A 620 2.51 21.41 -4.58
N ALA A 621 1.78 21.62 -3.48
CA ALA A 621 0.38 22.07 -3.51
C ALA A 621 0.20 23.55 -3.89
N ASN A 622 1.26 24.38 -3.86
CA ASN A 622 1.18 25.80 -4.24
C ASN A 622 2.45 26.39 -4.89
N GLY A 623 3.54 25.63 -5.04
CA GLY A 623 4.80 26.09 -5.62
C GLY A 623 5.63 26.99 -4.69
N GLU A 624 5.29 27.10 -3.41
CA GLU A 624 6.08 27.87 -2.43
C GLU A 624 7.30 27.05 -1.97
N SER A 625 8.52 27.59 -2.14
CA SER A 625 9.77 26.94 -1.70
C SER A 625 10.68 27.84 -0.85
N TYR A 626 11.37 27.25 0.13
CA TYR A 626 12.40 27.91 0.95
C TYR A 626 13.68 27.09 1.04
N THR A 627 14.82 27.73 1.26
CA THR A 627 16.14 27.08 1.36
C THR A 627 16.64 26.98 2.80
N VAL A 628 17.27 25.86 3.15
CA VAL A 628 18.08 25.68 4.37
C VAL A 628 19.54 25.57 3.95
N ASN A 629 20.41 26.42 4.48
CA ASN A 629 21.85 26.42 4.18
C ASN A 629 22.64 25.73 5.30
N ALA A 630 23.76 25.09 4.95
CA ALA A 630 24.73 24.54 5.90
C ALA A 630 25.36 25.65 6.75
N SER A 631 25.89 26.68 6.08
CA SER A 631 26.41 27.87 6.73
C SER A 631 25.27 28.77 7.23
N ARG A 632 25.17 28.90 8.56
CA ARG A 632 24.20 29.80 9.20
C ARG A 632 24.84 31.16 9.45
N GLU A 633 24.40 32.18 8.71
CA GLU A 633 24.74 33.56 9.05
C GLU A 633 24.08 33.96 10.38
N GLU A 634 24.81 34.66 11.27
CA GLU A 634 24.26 35.14 12.54
C GLU A 634 23.13 36.16 12.31
N GLU A 635 22.06 36.12 13.12
CA GLU A 635 20.78 36.82 12.88
C GLU A 635 20.92 38.31 12.47
N GLY A 636 20.72 38.59 11.17
CA GLY A 636 21.05 39.87 10.54
C GLY A 636 19.91 40.65 9.86
N THR A 637 18.65 40.28 10.08
CA THR A 637 17.41 41.00 9.66
C THR A 637 17.38 41.60 8.25
N GLU A 638 16.85 40.88 7.27
CA GLU A 638 15.82 41.42 6.35
C GLU A 638 15.01 40.29 5.68
N ASP A 639 13.74 40.56 5.39
CA ASP A 639 12.75 39.59 4.92
C ASP A 639 12.79 39.45 3.39
N THR A 640 13.69 38.59 2.88
CA THR A 640 13.80 38.29 1.44
C THR A 640 12.67 37.34 1.01
N GLY A 641 11.48 37.90 0.82
CA GLY A 641 10.26 37.16 0.52
C GLY A 641 10.32 36.30 -0.74
N TRP A 642 9.47 35.26 -0.76
CA TRP A 642 9.40 34.16 -1.73
C TRP A 642 9.68 34.54 -3.20
N HIS A 643 10.85 34.15 -3.69
CA HIS A 643 11.18 34.09 -5.11
C HIS A 643 12.02 32.85 -5.40
N PHE A 644 11.46 31.92 -6.17
CA PHE A 644 12.23 30.85 -6.81
C PHE A 644 13.11 31.49 -7.90
N ALA A 645 14.37 31.76 -7.55
CA ALA A 645 15.37 32.27 -8.48
C ALA A 645 16.06 31.06 -9.16
N GLY A 646 15.66 30.77 -10.40
CA GLY A 646 16.12 29.59 -11.14
C GLY A 646 17.65 29.45 -11.19
N PHE A 647 18.09 28.19 -11.19
CA PHE A 647 19.44 27.71 -10.86
C PHE A 647 20.60 28.56 -11.41
N GLY A 648 21.14 29.40 -10.54
CA GLY A 648 22.24 30.31 -10.85
C GLY A 648 23.60 29.66 -10.64
N ARG A 649 24.15 29.03 -11.69
CA ARG A 649 25.53 28.50 -11.74
C ARG A 649 26.52 29.38 -10.95
N LYS A 650 27.12 28.81 -9.90
CA LYS A 650 28.33 29.35 -9.26
C LYS A 650 29.57 28.89 -10.03
N ASP A 651 30.59 29.74 -10.09
CA ASP A 651 31.87 29.42 -10.75
C ASP A 651 32.72 28.43 -9.93
N ASP A 652 33.48 27.57 -10.62
CA ASP A 652 34.31 26.50 -10.03
C ASP A 652 35.26 26.99 -8.92
N LYS A 653 35.23 26.30 -7.77
CA LYS A 653 36.27 26.38 -6.73
C LYS A 653 36.44 25.04 -6.00
N ASP A 654 37.63 24.45 -6.15
CA ASP A 654 38.06 23.22 -5.46
C ASP A 654 38.39 23.45 -3.97
N GLU A 655 37.41 23.86 -3.16
CA GLU A 655 37.49 23.84 -1.69
C GLU A 655 36.29 23.05 -1.13
N THR A 656 36.53 21.85 -0.60
CA THR A 656 35.50 21.04 0.05
C THR A 656 34.91 21.81 1.24
N PRO A 657 33.60 22.08 1.28
CA PRO A 657 33.01 22.92 2.31
C PRO A 657 33.04 22.27 3.69
N ALA A 658 33.27 23.09 4.72
CA ALA A 658 33.59 22.64 6.09
C ALA A 658 32.37 22.09 6.88
N GLU A 659 31.18 22.60 6.58
CA GLU A 659 29.89 22.10 7.09
C GLU A 659 28.98 21.82 5.90
N ALA A 660 28.10 20.81 6.01
CA ALA A 660 27.12 20.42 4.99
C ALA A 660 25.76 20.10 5.64
N VAL A 661 24.69 20.09 4.84
CA VAL A 661 23.30 19.92 5.32
C VAL A 661 22.56 18.84 4.52
N ARG A 662 21.81 17.98 5.24
CA ARG A 662 21.04 16.87 4.67
C ARG A 662 19.55 16.97 5.03
N PRO A 663 18.63 16.62 4.11
CA PRO A 663 17.24 16.34 4.47
C PRO A 663 17.17 15.01 5.24
N LEU A 664 16.26 14.93 6.22
CA LEU A 664 16.07 13.75 7.07
C LEU A 664 14.61 13.28 7.17
N GLY A 665 13.66 14.08 6.68
CA GLY A 665 12.25 13.71 6.57
C GLY A 665 11.31 14.84 6.99
N PHE A 666 10.05 14.50 7.21
CA PHE A 666 9.05 15.42 7.75
C PHE A 666 8.34 14.78 8.95
N VAL A 667 8.02 15.58 9.97
CA VAL A 667 7.12 15.19 11.06
C VAL A 667 5.81 15.96 10.87
N TYR A 668 4.86 15.32 10.19
CA TYR A 668 3.71 15.98 9.55
C TYR A 668 4.16 17.04 8.53
N ASN A 669 4.05 18.33 8.84
CA ASN A 669 4.45 19.44 7.98
C ASN A 669 5.79 20.09 8.43
N ASP A 670 6.37 19.63 9.54
CA ASP A 670 7.64 20.17 10.05
C ASP A 670 8.82 19.43 9.38
N PHE A 671 9.69 20.17 8.69
CA PHE A 671 10.86 19.62 8.00
C PHE A 671 11.99 19.28 8.98
N VAL A 672 12.60 18.10 8.84
CA VAL A 672 13.76 17.66 9.62
C VAL A 672 15.02 17.70 8.75
N CYS A 673 16.05 18.38 9.23
CA CYS A 673 17.36 18.46 8.57
C CYS A 673 18.51 18.19 9.54
N GLY A 674 19.59 17.59 9.05
CA GLY A 674 20.80 17.31 9.81
C GLY A 674 22.01 18.10 9.28
N TYR A 675 22.92 18.45 10.18
CA TYR A 675 24.15 19.16 9.86
C TYR A 675 25.36 18.30 10.21
N LEU A 676 26.33 18.28 9.31
CA LEU A 676 27.53 17.45 9.35
C LEU A 676 28.77 18.28 9.00
N ARG A 677 29.95 17.74 9.29
CA ARG A 677 31.25 18.42 9.20
C ARG A 677 32.28 17.55 8.51
N THR A 678 33.15 18.15 7.70
CA THR A 678 34.29 17.42 7.10
C THR A 678 35.29 16.97 8.19
N GLU A 679 35.47 17.76 9.25
CA GLU A 679 36.29 17.36 10.41
C GLU A 679 35.68 16.20 11.21
N ASP A 680 34.39 15.92 11.06
CA ASP A 680 33.71 14.82 11.72
C ASP A 680 33.64 13.53 10.89
N GLN A 681 34.19 13.52 9.67
CA GLN A 681 34.38 12.27 8.94
C GLN A 681 35.23 11.26 9.71
N GLY A 682 35.02 9.98 9.42
CA GLY A 682 35.68 8.86 10.05
C GLY A 682 35.23 7.54 9.43
N THR A 683 35.42 6.43 10.14
CA THR A 683 34.90 5.12 9.73
C THR A 683 33.88 4.56 10.72
N THR A 684 32.97 3.72 10.25
CA THR A 684 32.24 2.79 11.11
C THR A 684 33.21 1.78 11.74
N VAL A 685 32.74 1.02 12.73
CA VAL A 685 33.50 -0.13 13.26
C VAL A 685 33.75 -1.21 12.18
N ALA A 686 32.91 -1.26 11.14
CA ALA A 686 33.07 -2.14 9.98
C ALA A 686 34.09 -1.64 8.93
N GLY A 687 34.66 -0.45 9.11
CA GLY A 687 35.66 0.16 8.22
C GLY A 687 35.10 1.09 7.14
N ASP A 688 33.78 1.21 7.03
CA ASP A 688 33.11 2.03 6.01
C ASP A 688 33.21 3.52 6.32
N ALA A 689 33.43 4.35 5.30
CA ALA A 689 33.46 5.79 5.46
C ALA A 689 32.10 6.32 5.94
N ILE A 690 32.10 7.14 6.99
CA ILE A 690 30.89 7.76 7.54
C ILE A 690 31.08 9.28 7.69
N SER A 691 30.05 10.03 7.31
CA SER A 691 29.91 11.48 7.52
C SER A 691 28.73 11.74 8.45
N PRO A 692 28.88 11.55 9.76
CA PRO A 692 27.76 11.62 10.69
C PRO A 692 27.43 13.07 11.05
N MET A 693 26.18 13.29 11.46
CA MET A 693 25.68 14.62 11.79
C MET A 693 25.97 14.95 13.25
N TYR A 694 26.48 16.15 13.52
CA TYR A 694 26.74 16.65 14.88
C TYR A 694 25.50 17.31 15.49
N GLU A 695 24.49 17.63 14.68
CA GLU A 695 23.30 18.39 15.06
C GLU A 695 22.13 18.14 14.10
N LEU A 696 20.91 18.23 14.62
CA LEU A 696 19.66 18.12 13.86
C LEU A 696 18.71 19.28 14.23
N GLU A 697 17.98 19.79 13.25
CA GLU A 697 16.93 20.79 13.45
C GLU A 697 15.59 20.36 12.85
N ILE A 698 14.51 20.73 13.54
CA ILE A 698 13.13 20.61 13.07
C ILE A 698 12.61 22.02 12.80
N ARG A 699 12.13 22.28 11.58
CA ARG A 699 11.67 23.58 11.08
C ARG A 699 10.17 23.56 10.75
N ASP A 700 9.49 24.67 10.99
CA ASP A 700 8.12 24.87 10.49
C ASP A 700 8.10 25.22 8.98
N THR A 701 6.90 25.29 8.39
CA THR A 701 6.70 25.69 6.98
C THR A 701 7.07 27.16 6.68
N SER A 702 7.50 27.93 7.67
CA SER A 702 8.04 29.29 7.55
C SER A 702 9.55 29.34 7.77
N ASN A 703 10.26 28.20 7.65
CA ASN A 703 11.71 28.05 7.84
C ASN A 703 12.20 28.40 9.27
N LYS A 704 11.32 28.37 10.30
CA LYS A 704 11.71 28.67 11.68
C LYS A 704 12.01 27.40 12.45
N VAL A 705 13.15 27.38 13.14
CA VAL A 705 13.56 26.24 13.97
C VAL A 705 12.60 26.10 15.16
N LYS A 706 11.74 25.08 15.12
CA LYS A 706 10.88 24.64 16.23
C LYS A 706 11.68 23.90 17.31
N LYS A 707 12.68 23.11 16.90
CA LYS A 707 13.51 22.30 17.81
C LYS A 707 14.92 22.10 17.24
N ASN A 708 15.90 22.03 18.12
CA ASN A 708 17.29 21.69 17.82
C ASN A 708 17.69 20.48 18.70
N TYR A 709 18.46 19.54 18.15
CA TYR A 709 18.99 18.37 18.85
C TYR A 709 20.51 18.33 18.67
N LYS A 710 21.24 18.46 19.79
CA LYS A 710 22.69 18.46 19.86
C LYS A 710 23.13 17.93 21.23
N GLN A 711 24.18 17.12 21.29
CA GLN A 711 24.76 16.67 22.55
C GLN A 711 26.28 16.45 22.43
N ASP A 712 27.05 17.02 23.35
CA ASP A 712 28.51 16.96 23.33
C ASP A 712 29.04 15.50 23.31
N GLY A 713 29.88 15.18 22.33
CA GLY A 713 30.50 13.85 22.17
C GLY A 713 29.58 12.77 21.57
N ILE A 714 28.37 13.13 21.16
CA ILE A 714 27.41 12.24 20.50
C ILE A 714 27.10 12.76 19.09
N PHE A 715 27.01 11.85 18.14
CA PHE A 715 26.70 12.11 16.74
C PHE A 715 25.48 11.31 16.29
N ILE A 716 24.94 11.61 15.12
CA ILE A 716 23.74 11.01 14.56
C ILE A 716 24.12 10.35 13.24
N SER A 717 23.78 9.06 13.05
CA SER A 717 23.94 8.39 11.76
C SER A 717 22.83 8.79 10.78
N ASP A 718 21.60 8.75 11.28
CA ASP A 718 20.35 8.89 10.55
C ASP A 718 19.18 8.96 11.55
N VAL A 719 17.96 9.13 11.04
CA VAL A 719 16.71 9.06 11.80
C VAL A 719 15.74 8.12 11.12
N LEU A 720 14.85 7.52 11.91
CA LEU A 720 13.68 6.79 11.42
C LEU A 720 12.43 7.53 11.88
N ILE A 721 11.60 7.98 10.94
CA ILE A 721 10.34 8.69 11.23
C ILE A 721 9.17 7.77 10.86
N GLU A 722 8.33 7.45 11.84
CA GLU A 722 7.14 6.63 11.67
C GLU A 722 5.95 7.27 12.41
N LYS A 723 4.87 7.59 11.69
CA LYS A 723 3.57 8.01 12.26
C LYS A 723 3.64 9.17 13.27
N GLY A 724 4.56 10.11 13.05
CA GLY A 724 4.80 11.28 13.93
C GLY A 724 5.80 11.07 15.07
N PHE A 725 6.40 9.88 15.17
CA PHE A 725 7.50 9.55 16.09
C PHE A 725 8.82 9.55 15.30
N MET A 726 9.85 10.25 15.80
CA MET A 726 11.19 10.21 15.24
C MET A 726 12.15 9.51 16.21
N THR A 727 12.69 8.39 15.78
CA THR A 727 13.82 7.70 16.43
C THR A 727 15.13 8.27 15.89
N VAL A 728 16.03 8.66 16.78
CA VAL A 728 17.36 9.20 16.44
C VAL A 728 18.40 8.12 16.70
N ASN A 729 19.08 7.67 15.63
CA ASN A 729 20.15 6.68 15.74
C ASN A 729 21.45 7.40 16.08
N ARG A 730 22.11 6.96 17.16
CA ARG A 730 23.20 7.71 17.79
C ARG A 730 24.52 6.95 17.74
N LEU A 731 25.60 7.71 17.64
CA LEU A 731 26.97 7.23 17.59
C LEU A 731 27.84 7.93 18.64
N SER A 732 28.89 7.26 19.10
CA SER A 732 30.04 7.87 19.78
C SER A 732 31.29 7.73 18.93
N LYS A 733 32.21 8.70 19.01
CA LYS A 733 33.50 8.73 18.28
C LYS A 733 34.64 8.37 19.21
N ASN A 734 35.51 7.44 18.81
CA ASN A 734 36.77 7.14 19.50
C ASN A 734 37.90 6.95 18.48
N GLU A 735 38.98 7.72 18.61
CA GLU A 735 40.16 7.71 17.71
C GLU A 735 39.88 7.80 16.19
N GLY A 736 38.68 8.26 15.79
CA GLY A 736 38.22 8.37 14.39
C GLY A 736 37.20 7.30 13.97
N VAL A 737 37.04 6.26 14.77
CA VAL A 737 36.03 5.20 14.59
C VAL A 737 34.72 5.59 15.28
N TYR A 738 33.60 5.26 14.64
CA TYR A 738 32.24 5.51 15.11
C TYR A 738 31.53 4.21 15.49
N THR A 739 30.97 4.16 16.71
CA THR A 739 30.19 3.02 17.22
C THR A 739 28.77 3.44 17.59
N GLY A 740 27.78 2.61 17.26
CA GLY A 740 26.40 2.79 17.67
C GLY A 740 26.22 2.77 19.20
N ILE A 741 25.37 3.67 19.69
CA ILE A 741 24.93 3.74 21.09
C ILE A 741 23.40 3.79 21.16
N ALA A 742 22.83 3.64 22.35
CA ALA A 742 21.37 3.61 22.54
C ALA A 742 20.66 4.79 21.88
N GLN A 743 19.60 4.51 21.11
CA GLN A 743 18.78 5.48 20.39
C GLN A 743 18.17 6.55 21.31
N ASP A 744 17.71 7.66 20.72
CA ASP A 744 16.86 8.66 21.37
C ASP A 744 15.51 8.79 20.65
N TYR A 745 14.53 9.41 21.29
CA TYR A 745 13.17 9.50 20.75
C TYR A 745 12.61 10.92 20.85
N VAL A 746 12.11 11.43 19.73
CA VAL A 746 11.40 12.71 19.62
C VAL A 746 9.96 12.44 19.22
N THR A 747 9.04 12.66 20.15
CA THR A 747 7.59 12.66 19.89
C THR A 747 7.15 14.06 19.48
N ASN A 748 6.24 14.16 18.49
CA ASN A 748 5.44 15.36 18.32
C ASN A 748 4.25 15.31 19.30
N ASN A 749 3.91 16.46 19.88
CA ASN A 749 2.80 16.65 20.82
C ASN A 749 1.75 17.64 20.29
N GLU A 750 1.87 18.12 19.03
CA GLU A 750 0.83 18.91 18.38
C GLU A 750 -0.38 18.02 18.04
N GLU A 751 -1.56 18.39 18.54
CA GLU A 751 -2.82 17.74 18.16
C GLU A 751 -3.09 17.99 16.67
N ARG A 752 -3.13 16.91 15.87
CA ARG A 752 -3.44 16.95 14.43
C ARG A 752 -4.76 17.72 14.25
N LYS A 753 -4.77 18.76 13.38
CA LYS A 753 -5.94 19.65 13.17
C LYS A 753 -7.22 18.83 13.04
N GLU A 754 -8.26 19.18 13.79
CA GLU A 754 -9.55 18.47 13.80
C GLU A 754 -10.13 18.36 12.37
N SER A 755 -9.96 17.20 11.74
CA SER A 755 -10.71 16.86 10.54
C SER A 755 -12.18 16.68 10.92
N LYS A 756 -13.06 17.20 10.06
CA LYS A 756 -14.51 17.00 10.19
C LYS A 756 -14.99 15.64 9.67
N VAL A 757 -14.07 14.82 9.16
CA VAL A 757 -14.28 13.42 8.80
C VAL A 757 -13.16 12.58 9.41
N THR A 758 -13.51 11.51 10.12
CA THR A 758 -12.57 10.62 10.82
C THR A 758 -12.75 9.17 10.36
N ALA A 759 -11.64 8.47 10.09
CA ALA A 759 -11.67 7.01 10.00
C ALA A 759 -11.75 6.41 11.42
N GLU A 760 -12.77 5.60 11.68
CA GLU A 760 -13.05 5.01 12.99
C GLU A 760 -13.30 3.51 12.88
N ALA A 761 -12.80 2.76 13.86
CA ALA A 761 -13.16 1.36 14.05
C ALA A 761 -14.42 1.26 14.93
N PHE A 762 -15.35 0.39 14.56
CA PHE A 762 -16.53 0.03 15.36
C PHE A 762 -16.73 -1.49 15.32
N SER A 763 -17.45 -2.06 16.30
CA SER A 763 -17.64 -3.50 16.38
C SER A 763 -19.11 -3.93 16.36
N THR A 764 -19.37 -5.03 15.67
CA THR A 764 -20.65 -5.73 15.59
C THR A 764 -20.54 -7.13 16.20
N VAL A 765 -21.61 -7.93 16.13
CA VAL A 765 -21.59 -9.33 16.59
C VAL A 765 -21.21 -10.30 15.46
N LEU A 766 -21.54 -9.98 14.20
CA LEU A 766 -21.39 -10.90 13.08
C LEU A 766 -20.05 -10.73 12.34
N LYS A 767 -19.66 -9.46 12.10
CA LYS A 767 -18.44 -9.07 11.38
C LYS A 767 -17.38 -8.46 12.29
N GLU A 768 -17.64 -8.44 13.59
CA GLU A 768 -16.75 -7.90 14.63
C GLU A 768 -16.25 -6.48 14.28
N LYS A 769 -14.95 -6.19 14.44
CA LYS A 769 -14.29 -4.91 14.11
C LYS A 769 -14.31 -4.62 12.61
N GLN A 770 -15.04 -3.56 12.26
CA GLN A 770 -15.23 -2.96 10.94
C GLN A 770 -14.81 -1.48 10.96
N MET A 771 -14.58 -0.89 9.78
CA MET A 771 -14.20 0.52 9.61
C MET A 771 -15.34 1.38 9.07
N ARG A 772 -15.34 2.67 9.43
CA ARG A 772 -16.25 3.70 8.95
C ARG A 772 -15.56 5.06 8.79
N LEU A 773 -16.07 5.90 7.90
CA LEU A 773 -15.76 7.34 7.81
C LEU A 773 -16.87 8.13 8.50
N THR A 774 -16.61 8.58 9.72
CA THR A 774 -17.54 9.33 10.58
C THR A 774 -17.47 10.82 10.33
N PHE A 775 -18.61 11.52 10.37
CA PHE A 775 -18.73 12.95 10.11
C PHE A 775 -19.04 13.73 11.39
N ALA A 776 -18.45 14.91 11.53
CA ALA A 776 -18.66 15.80 12.68
C ALA A 776 -20.07 16.43 12.77
N ASP A 777 -20.91 16.28 11.74
CA ASP A 777 -22.35 16.56 11.81
C ASP A 777 -23.11 15.36 11.21
N GLU A 778 -24.21 14.94 11.86
CA GLU A 778 -25.02 13.77 11.49
C GLU A 778 -25.56 13.83 10.05
N ILE A 779 -25.79 12.66 9.45
CA ILE A 779 -26.44 12.52 8.14
C ILE A 779 -27.96 12.35 8.34
N GLU A 780 -28.78 13.02 7.52
CA GLU A 780 -30.25 12.95 7.60
C GLU A 780 -30.89 11.94 6.62
N GLU A 781 -30.20 11.53 5.54
CA GLU A 781 -30.74 10.65 4.49
C GLU A 781 -29.73 9.57 4.09
N PHE A 782 -30.05 8.30 4.39
CA PHE A 782 -29.12 7.16 4.29
C PHE A 782 -29.12 6.42 2.94
N SER A 783 -29.78 6.99 1.92
CA SER A 783 -29.90 6.39 0.59
C SER A 783 -29.31 7.35 -0.45
N PRO A 784 -27.97 7.39 -0.58
CA PRO A 784 -27.31 8.31 -1.50
C PRO A 784 -27.69 8.01 -2.94
N LYS A 785 -27.83 9.06 -3.74
CA LYS A 785 -27.97 8.94 -5.19
C LYS A 785 -26.62 8.54 -5.78
N ILE A 786 -26.53 7.31 -6.28
CA ILE A 786 -25.31 6.80 -6.92
C ILE A 786 -25.08 7.50 -8.26
N LEU A 787 -23.86 8.00 -8.45
CA LEU A 787 -23.34 8.57 -9.68
C LEU A 787 -22.21 7.69 -10.20
N ARG A 788 -22.14 7.56 -11.53
CA ARG A 788 -20.99 6.98 -12.22
C ARG A 788 -20.47 8.06 -13.18
N PRO A 789 -19.48 8.87 -12.76
CA PRO A 789 -18.64 9.67 -13.63
C PRO A 789 -18.19 8.91 -14.88
N LYS A 790 -17.79 9.68 -15.90
CA LYS A 790 -17.28 9.17 -17.16
C LYS A 790 -15.93 9.79 -17.46
N LYS A 791 -15.06 9.05 -18.16
CA LYS A 791 -13.83 9.60 -18.73
C LYS A 791 -14.18 10.56 -19.87
N VAL A 792 -13.61 11.76 -19.83
CA VAL A 792 -13.58 12.71 -20.95
C VAL A 792 -12.56 12.21 -21.95
N MET A 793 -12.96 12.08 -23.23
CA MET A 793 -12.01 11.83 -24.30
C MET A 793 -11.16 13.08 -24.56
N GLU A 794 -9.91 13.04 -24.13
CA GLU A 794 -8.84 13.92 -24.61
C GLU A 794 -8.49 13.54 -26.07
N THR A 795 -7.70 14.37 -26.76
CA THR A 795 -7.26 14.04 -28.14
C THR A 795 -5.93 13.26 -28.15
N GLN A 796 -5.13 13.41 -27.10
CA GLN A 796 -3.96 12.61 -26.74
C GLN A 796 -3.57 13.00 -25.31
N PRO A 797 -3.44 12.06 -24.35
CA PRO A 797 -2.83 12.37 -23.06
C PRO A 797 -1.32 12.58 -23.20
N ILE A 798 -0.70 13.24 -22.21
CA ILE A 798 0.74 13.48 -22.20
C ILE A 798 1.43 12.24 -21.61
N THR A 799 2.08 11.45 -22.46
CA THR A 799 2.96 10.35 -22.04
C THR A 799 4.36 10.89 -21.73
N ILE A 800 4.88 10.62 -20.53
CA ILE A 800 6.19 11.12 -20.08
C ILE A 800 7.11 9.93 -19.76
N SER A 801 8.03 9.63 -20.67
CA SER A 801 9.02 8.56 -20.52
C SER A 801 10.30 9.08 -19.86
N PHE A 802 10.74 8.42 -18.79
CA PHE A 802 12.02 8.70 -18.11
C PHE A 802 13.04 7.59 -18.41
N ASP A 803 14.32 7.90 -18.19
CA ASP A 803 15.42 6.99 -18.52
C ASP A 803 15.92 6.27 -17.26
N ASP A 804 15.13 5.32 -16.75
CA ASP A 804 15.27 4.60 -15.46
C ASP A 804 16.52 3.69 -15.32
N LYS A 805 17.63 4.03 -15.99
CA LYS A 805 18.86 3.23 -16.07
C LYS A 805 19.72 3.22 -14.80
N VAL A 806 19.36 4.00 -13.77
CA VAL A 806 20.13 4.07 -12.51
C VAL A 806 19.77 2.87 -11.62
N LYS A 807 20.53 1.77 -11.76
CA LYS A 807 20.46 0.65 -10.81
C LYS A 807 21.04 1.09 -9.47
N THR A 808 20.19 1.14 -8.45
CA THR A 808 20.59 1.26 -7.04
C THR A 808 20.55 -0.14 -6.39
N ASP A 809 21.47 -0.41 -5.46
CA ASP A 809 21.46 -1.67 -4.71
C ASP A 809 20.38 -1.63 -3.62
N LYS A 810 19.24 -2.25 -3.91
CA LYS A 810 18.06 -2.31 -3.04
C LYS A 810 17.82 -3.74 -2.53
N PHE A 811 17.23 -3.84 -1.33
CA PHE A 811 16.84 -5.08 -0.66
C PHE A 811 15.32 -5.21 -0.60
N TYR A 812 14.78 -6.12 -1.40
CA TYR A 812 13.35 -6.37 -1.57
C TYR A 812 12.88 -7.47 -0.60
N VAL A 813 11.86 -7.17 0.21
CA VAL A 813 11.33 -8.08 1.22
C VAL A 813 10.03 -8.71 0.73
N TYR A 814 10.08 -9.98 0.35
CA TYR A 814 8.89 -10.74 -0.07
C TYR A 814 8.35 -11.56 1.10
N GLY A 815 7.04 -11.46 1.35
CA GLY A 815 6.35 -12.16 2.45
C GLY A 815 4.84 -12.08 2.30
N VAL A 816 4.10 -12.96 2.97
CA VAL A 816 2.63 -13.10 2.84
C VAL A 816 2.09 -13.07 1.39
N GLY A 817 2.88 -13.58 0.46
CA GLY A 817 2.54 -13.69 -0.97
C GLY A 817 2.57 -12.37 -1.76
N LYS A 818 3.32 -11.36 -1.32
CA LYS A 818 3.63 -10.14 -2.10
C LYS A 818 5.02 -9.58 -1.77
N LEU A 819 5.50 -8.60 -2.54
CA LEU A 819 6.50 -7.65 -2.06
C LEU A 819 5.86 -6.85 -0.91
N ALA A 820 6.56 -6.72 0.22
CA ALA A 820 6.04 -6.16 1.46
C ALA A 820 6.80 -4.93 1.96
N ALA A 821 8.03 -4.72 1.50
CA ALA A 821 8.84 -3.51 1.68
C ALA A 821 10.08 -3.54 0.77
N VAL A 822 10.67 -2.37 0.53
CA VAL A 822 12.01 -2.18 -0.07
C VAL A 822 12.88 -1.40 0.92
N TYR A 823 14.15 -1.74 1.05
CA TYR A 823 15.11 -1.07 1.94
C TYR A 823 16.51 -0.95 1.32
N ASP A 824 17.28 0.03 1.77
CA ASP A 824 18.67 0.25 1.34
C ASP A 824 19.69 -0.44 2.25
N LYS A 825 19.24 -0.92 3.41
CA LYS A 825 20.07 -1.69 4.35
C LYS A 825 19.53 -3.10 4.52
N ALA A 826 20.39 -4.07 4.23
CA ALA A 826 20.11 -5.49 4.39
C ALA A 826 19.59 -5.81 5.81
N ALA A 827 20.15 -5.20 6.85
CA ALA A 827 19.73 -5.42 8.22
C ALA A 827 18.24 -5.07 8.46
N TYR A 828 17.71 -3.98 7.90
CA TYR A 828 16.29 -3.62 8.04
C TYR A 828 15.40 -4.57 7.23
N ALA A 829 15.84 -4.95 6.02
CA ALA A 829 15.14 -5.93 5.20
C ALA A 829 15.04 -7.30 5.91
N ILE A 830 16.14 -7.76 6.52
CA ILE A 830 16.22 -9.01 7.30
C ILE A 830 15.35 -8.95 8.55
N GLN A 831 15.34 -7.82 9.27
CA GLN A 831 14.44 -7.60 10.40
C GLN A 831 12.96 -7.65 9.98
N LYS A 832 12.60 -7.05 8.84
CA LYS A 832 11.23 -7.11 8.31
C LYS A 832 10.85 -8.51 7.85
N ALA A 833 11.72 -9.21 7.12
CA ALA A 833 11.50 -10.57 6.65
C ALA A 833 11.35 -11.57 7.81
N GLU A 834 12.11 -11.40 8.90
CA GLU A 834 12.03 -12.20 10.13
C GLU A 834 10.65 -12.10 10.83
N GLN A 835 9.98 -10.93 10.73
CA GLN A 835 8.65 -10.67 11.28
C GLN A 835 7.50 -11.25 10.45
N ILE A 836 7.62 -11.30 9.12
CA ILE A 836 6.54 -11.70 8.19
C ILE A 836 6.79 -13.06 7.53
N SER A 837 7.66 -13.87 8.15
CA SER A 837 8.11 -15.18 7.64
C SER A 837 8.54 -15.17 6.16
N GLY A 838 9.22 -14.10 5.75
CA GLY A 838 9.58 -13.81 4.37
C GLY A 838 11.03 -14.14 3.98
N VAL A 839 11.43 -13.56 2.85
CA VAL A 839 12.76 -13.63 2.23
C VAL A 839 13.25 -12.22 1.84
N VAL A 840 14.56 -12.04 1.76
CA VAL A 840 15.23 -10.81 1.32
C VAL A 840 16.00 -11.10 0.04
N ILE A 841 15.75 -10.27 -0.99
CA ILE A 841 16.23 -10.44 -2.35
C ILE A 841 16.95 -9.15 -2.80
N SER A 842 18.03 -9.25 -3.60
CA SER A 842 18.71 -8.08 -4.16
C SER A 842 18.04 -7.52 -5.43
N SER A 843 18.48 -6.35 -5.88
CA SER A 843 18.24 -5.78 -7.21
C SER A 843 18.69 -6.64 -8.40
N GLU A 844 19.44 -7.72 -8.15
CA GLU A 844 19.87 -8.72 -9.15
C GLU A 844 19.15 -10.08 -8.97
N GLN A 845 18.08 -10.10 -8.17
CA GLN A 845 17.30 -11.27 -7.75
C GLN A 845 18.05 -12.34 -6.93
N SER A 846 19.23 -12.05 -6.37
CA SER A 846 19.94 -12.95 -5.44
C SER A 846 19.25 -13.07 -4.08
N TYR A 847 19.27 -14.28 -3.49
CA TYR A 847 18.81 -14.52 -2.12
C TYR A 847 19.84 -14.03 -1.09
N ILE A 848 19.50 -12.94 -0.41
CA ILE A 848 20.31 -12.35 0.67
C ILE A 848 20.00 -13.05 2.01
N TRP A 849 18.73 -13.36 2.26
CA TRP A 849 18.28 -14.00 3.51
C TRP A 849 16.93 -14.70 3.37
N GLU A 850 16.69 -15.78 4.12
CA GLU A 850 15.38 -16.44 4.19
C GLU A 850 15.05 -16.89 5.62
N LYS A 851 13.83 -16.61 6.09
CA LYS A 851 13.33 -17.12 7.37
C LYS A 851 13.34 -18.65 7.37
N GLY A 852 14.14 -19.26 8.23
CA GLY A 852 14.06 -20.69 8.52
C GLY A 852 14.56 -21.64 7.42
N ASN A 853 15.26 -21.14 6.38
CA ASN A 853 16.04 -21.97 5.44
C ASN A 853 17.52 -22.06 5.86
N ARG A 854 17.72 -22.50 7.10
CA ARG A 854 19.02 -22.56 7.79
C ARG A 854 19.17 -23.93 8.46
N ASP A 855 20.31 -24.58 8.26
CA ASP A 855 20.65 -25.82 8.95
C ASP A 855 20.74 -25.62 10.46
N LEU A 856 20.38 -26.64 11.24
CA LEU A 856 20.41 -26.58 12.70
C LEU A 856 21.82 -26.71 13.30
N VAL A 857 22.78 -27.20 12.51
CA VAL A 857 24.21 -27.28 12.84
C VAL A 857 24.98 -27.03 11.55
N TYR A 858 25.92 -26.10 11.55
CA TYR A 858 26.76 -25.81 10.37
C TYR A 858 28.15 -25.32 10.78
N TYR A 859 29.16 -25.75 10.05
CA TYR A 859 30.54 -25.29 10.19
C TYR A 859 31.12 -25.04 8.79
N THR A 860 31.72 -23.87 8.61
CA THR A 860 32.38 -23.47 7.36
C THR A 860 33.75 -24.15 7.21
N GLU A 861 34.29 -24.17 5.98
CA GLU A 861 35.65 -24.68 5.69
C GLU A 861 36.74 -23.66 6.08
N ALA A 862 36.43 -22.71 6.98
CA ALA A 862 37.36 -21.69 7.43
C ALA A 862 38.50 -22.32 8.26
N ALA A 863 39.72 -21.84 8.02
CA ALA A 863 40.94 -22.31 8.65
C ALA A 863 41.55 -21.23 9.54
N ALA A 864 42.10 -21.64 10.69
CA ALA A 864 42.68 -20.73 11.67
C ALA A 864 43.78 -19.82 11.06
N PHE A 865 43.62 -18.51 11.26
CA PHE A 865 44.52 -17.46 10.81
C PHE A 865 44.86 -16.53 12.00
N GLN A 866 45.92 -15.74 11.86
CA GLN A 866 46.33 -14.76 12.87
C GLN A 866 46.77 -13.46 12.17
N LYS A 867 46.45 -12.31 12.76
CA LYS A 867 46.78 -10.99 12.21
C LYS A 867 48.30 -10.74 12.17
N ALA A 868 48.74 -9.96 11.19
CA ALA A 868 50.14 -9.56 11.05
C ALA A 868 50.57 -8.54 12.13
N GLU A 869 51.88 -8.40 12.35
CA GLU A 869 52.43 -7.40 13.28
C GLU A 869 52.08 -5.97 12.81
N GLY A 870 51.23 -5.27 13.58
CA GLY A 870 50.73 -3.93 13.26
C GLY A 870 49.37 -3.88 12.56
N GLN A 871 48.78 -5.04 12.22
CA GLN A 871 47.43 -5.14 11.66
C GLN A 871 46.37 -5.15 12.77
N SER A 872 45.20 -4.53 12.56
CA SER A 872 44.03 -4.69 13.43
C SER A 872 43.38 -6.06 13.23
N SER A 873 42.52 -6.47 14.17
CA SER A 873 41.74 -7.71 13.98
C SER A 873 40.68 -7.55 12.90
N THR A 874 40.08 -6.36 12.73
CA THR A 874 39.11 -6.08 11.64
C THR A 874 39.74 -6.23 10.26
N GLU A 875 40.92 -5.64 10.01
CA GLU A 875 41.64 -5.79 8.74
C GLU A 875 42.02 -7.25 8.46
N ALA A 876 42.43 -8.01 9.48
CA ALA A 876 42.78 -9.42 9.33
C ALA A 876 41.55 -10.29 9.01
N CYS A 877 40.43 -10.06 9.70
CA CYS A 877 39.16 -10.72 9.40
C CYS A 877 38.64 -10.36 8.00
N MET A 878 38.77 -9.10 7.57
CA MET A 878 38.33 -8.65 6.23
C MET A 878 39.16 -9.32 5.14
N GLN A 879 40.49 -9.23 5.21
CA GLN A 879 41.38 -9.86 4.23
C GLN A 879 41.12 -11.38 4.14
N TYR A 880 40.96 -12.05 5.29
CA TYR A 880 40.64 -13.48 5.31
C TYR A 880 39.31 -13.79 4.64
N LEU A 881 38.26 -13.00 4.92
CA LEU A 881 36.93 -13.24 4.35
C LEU A 881 36.85 -12.90 2.86
N GLU A 882 37.60 -11.91 2.38
CA GLU A 882 37.76 -11.61 0.95
C GLU A 882 38.46 -12.77 0.21
N GLU A 883 39.58 -13.27 0.75
CA GLU A 883 40.28 -14.44 0.19
C GLU A 883 39.40 -15.70 0.20
N TYR A 884 38.65 -15.92 1.29
CA TYR A 884 37.70 -17.03 1.41
C TYR A 884 36.52 -16.89 0.41
N ALA A 885 35.91 -15.71 0.29
CA ALA A 885 34.83 -15.45 -0.66
C ALA A 885 35.27 -15.69 -2.10
N ALA A 886 36.45 -15.19 -2.48
CA ALA A 886 37.02 -15.41 -3.81
C ALA A 886 37.28 -16.90 -4.13
N GLN A 887 37.54 -17.74 -3.12
CA GLN A 887 37.73 -19.18 -3.28
C GLN A 887 36.42 -19.98 -3.29
N TYR A 888 35.51 -19.72 -2.34
CA TYR A 888 34.35 -20.58 -2.07
C TYR A 888 33.01 -20.04 -2.60
N MET A 889 32.88 -18.72 -2.80
CA MET A 889 31.68 -18.10 -3.39
C MET A 889 32.05 -17.02 -4.43
N PRO A 890 32.66 -17.39 -5.57
CA PRO A 890 33.05 -16.43 -6.60
C PRO A 890 31.89 -15.55 -7.08
N GLY A 891 32.13 -14.24 -7.08
CA GLY A 891 31.12 -13.21 -7.38
C GLY A 891 30.50 -12.56 -6.15
N ALA A 892 30.69 -13.09 -4.94
CA ALA A 892 30.07 -12.55 -3.74
C ALA A 892 30.47 -11.09 -3.45
N LYS A 893 29.47 -10.25 -3.18
CA LYS A 893 29.58 -8.86 -2.75
C LYS A 893 29.63 -8.82 -1.21
N ARG A 894 30.41 -7.87 -0.66
CA ARG A 894 30.41 -7.55 0.77
C ARG A 894 29.07 -6.95 1.18
N ILE A 895 28.55 -7.31 2.35
CA ILE A 895 27.28 -6.81 2.87
C ILE A 895 27.41 -6.37 4.33
N ASP A 896 26.91 -5.16 4.64
CA ASP A 896 26.75 -4.69 6.02
C ASP A 896 25.48 -5.29 6.63
N LEU A 897 25.67 -5.95 7.77
CA LEU A 897 24.63 -6.61 8.56
C LEU A 897 24.51 -5.96 9.95
N THR A 898 25.05 -4.75 10.13
CA THR A 898 25.00 -4.00 11.38
C THR A 898 23.55 -3.74 11.81
N GLY A 899 23.22 -4.19 13.03
CA GLY A 899 21.86 -4.17 13.58
C GLY A 899 21.07 -5.47 13.39
N CYS A 900 21.58 -6.46 12.64
CA CYS A 900 21.06 -7.82 12.74
C CYS A 900 21.32 -8.42 14.15
N THR A 901 20.51 -9.40 14.52
CA THR A 901 20.80 -10.29 15.66
C THR A 901 21.74 -11.42 15.23
N LEU A 902 22.42 -12.04 16.19
CA LEU A 902 23.28 -13.20 15.94
C LEU A 902 22.54 -14.30 15.16
N ASN A 903 21.35 -14.67 15.62
CA ASN A 903 20.50 -15.70 14.99
C ASN A 903 20.17 -15.41 13.51
N GLN A 904 19.99 -14.12 13.15
CA GLN A 904 19.75 -13.72 11.77
C GLN A 904 20.99 -13.92 10.89
N VAL A 905 22.19 -13.55 11.36
CA VAL A 905 23.44 -13.71 10.57
C VAL A 905 23.92 -15.16 10.47
N LEU A 906 23.49 -16.07 11.37
CA LEU A 906 23.75 -17.50 11.23
C LEU A 906 23.23 -18.09 9.90
N TYR A 907 22.26 -17.45 9.24
CA TYR A 907 21.84 -17.84 7.88
C TYR A 907 23.01 -17.76 6.87
N ILE A 908 23.81 -16.71 6.92
CA ILE A 908 24.96 -16.48 6.03
C ILE A 908 26.00 -17.60 6.22
N ILE A 909 26.28 -17.93 7.49
CA ILE A 909 27.14 -19.06 7.89
C ILE A 909 26.60 -20.38 7.32
N SER A 910 25.28 -20.60 7.37
CA SER A 910 24.64 -21.81 6.82
C SER A 910 24.68 -21.92 5.29
N LYS A 911 24.96 -20.83 4.57
CA LYS A 911 25.24 -20.84 3.13
C LYS A 911 26.75 -20.92 2.81
N GLY A 912 27.57 -21.28 3.79
CA GLY A 912 29.00 -21.55 3.65
C GLY A 912 29.92 -20.37 3.91
N MET A 913 29.39 -19.20 4.26
CA MET A 913 30.15 -17.95 4.37
C MET A 913 30.34 -17.50 5.83
N PRO A 914 31.59 -17.44 6.34
CA PRO A 914 31.88 -16.87 7.65
C PRO A 914 31.42 -15.41 7.76
N VAL A 915 31.16 -14.96 8.98
CA VAL A 915 30.67 -13.59 9.26
C VAL A 915 31.62 -12.91 10.24
N ILE A 916 32.09 -11.70 9.91
CA ILE A 916 32.86 -10.88 10.85
C ILE A 916 31.89 -10.31 11.89
N MET A 917 32.25 -10.39 13.16
CA MET A 917 31.52 -9.78 14.26
C MET A 917 32.48 -8.93 15.11
N MET A 918 32.05 -7.72 15.48
CA MET A 918 32.77 -6.90 16.44
C MET A 918 32.42 -7.32 17.87
N THR A 919 33.41 -7.49 18.74
CA THR A 919 33.19 -7.73 20.18
C THR A 919 33.11 -6.42 20.97
N ASP A 920 33.80 -5.41 20.47
CA ASP A 920 33.90 -4.04 20.97
C ASP A 920 34.45 -3.14 19.83
N PRO A 921 34.52 -1.80 20.00
CA PRO A 921 34.96 -0.88 18.94
C PRO A 921 36.37 -1.11 18.38
N GLY A 922 37.22 -1.86 19.07
CA GLY A 922 38.62 -2.09 18.71
C GLY A 922 38.98 -3.54 18.37
N HIS A 923 38.03 -4.49 18.44
CA HIS A 923 38.33 -5.91 18.20
C HIS A 923 37.23 -6.66 17.43
N ALA A 924 37.63 -7.32 16.34
CA ALA A 924 36.81 -8.20 15.51
C ALA A 924 37.18 -9.67 15.71
N VAL A 925 36.19 -10.55 15.55
CA VAL A 925 36.34 -12.00 15.42
C VAL A 925 35.61 -12.51 14.18
N LEU A 926 36.00 -13.69 13.68
CA LEU A 926 35.31 -14.33 12.55
C LEU A 926 34.42 -15.47 13.06
N LEU A 927 33.11 -15.38 12.89
CA LEU A 927 32.15 -16.46 13.19
C LEU A 927 32.23 -17.53 12.08
N THR A 928 32.56 -18.77 12.44
CA THR A 928 32.86 -19.86 11.50
C THR A 928 31.89 -21.04 11.57
N GLY A 929 31.07 -21.15 12.63
CA GLY A 929 30.09 -22.22 12.75
C GLY A 929 29.19 -22.10 13.98
N TYR A 930 28.24 -23.01 14.11
CA TYR A 930 27.29 -23.08 15.21
C TYR A 930 26.66 -24.48 15.33
N ASP A 931 26.05 -24.76 16.49
CA ASP A 931 25.13 -25.88 16.67
C ASP A 931 23.78 -25.43 17.28
N TYR A 932 23.11 -26.30 18.05
CA TYR A 932 21.83 -25.99 18.69
C TYR A 932 21.94 -24.95 19.81
N ASP A 933 23.07 -24.93 20.53
CA ASP A 933 23.24 -24.17 21.78
C ASP A 933 24.45 -23.21 21.73
N THR A 934 25.35 -23.39 20.76
CA THR A 934 26.67 -22.73 20.71
C THR A 934 27.01 -22.10 19.36
N VAL A 935 27.97 -21.16 19.38
CA VAL A 935 28.60 -20.54 18.21
C VAL A 935 30.12 -20.68 18.34
N THR A 936 30.76 -21.02 17.23
CA THR A 936 32.21 -21.14 17.09
C THR A 936 32.76 -19.99 16.26
N TYR A 937 33.88 -19.44 16.71
CA TYR A 937 34.54 -18.28 16.12
C TYR A 937 36.05 -18.38 16.21
N MET A 938 36.75 -17.59 15.40
CA MET A 938 38.21 -17.45 15.41
C MET A 938 38.62 -16.06 15.88
N ASP A 939 39.53 -16.01 16.84
CA ASP A 939 40.15 -14.79 17.36
C ASP A 939 41.50 -14.54 16.65
N PRO A 940 41.61 -13.51 15.79
CA PRO A 940 42.81 -13.26 15.00
C PRO A 940 43.98 -12.68 15.80
N ASP A 941 43.82 -12.28 17.07
CA ASP A 941 44.95 -11.83 17.91
C ASP A 941 45.83 -13.01 18.33
N ASN A 942 45.25 -14.21 18.49
CA ASN A 942 45.95 -15.40 18.96
C ASN A 942 45.77 -16.66 18.08
N GLY A 943 44.94 -16.59 17.05
CA GLY A 943 44.70 -17.66 16.08
C GLY A 943 44.00 -18.89 16.65
N GLN A 944 43.24 -18.74 17.75
CA GLN A 944 42.48 -19.83 18.34
C GLN A 944 41.04 -19.83 17.85
N GLU A 945 40.54 -21.03 17.57
CA GLU A 945 39.13 -21.31 17.42
C GLU A 945 38.51 -21.54 18.82
N LEU A 946 37.38 -20.87 19.08
CA LEU A 946 36.72 -20.82 20.39
C LEU A 946 35.22 -21.07 20.20
N THR A 947 34.61 -21.82 21.12
CA THR A 947 33.17 -22.12 21.12
C THR A 947 32.54 -21.64 22.43
N VAL A 948 31.45 -20.88 22.33
CA VAL A 948 30.69 -20.30 23.46
C VAL A 948 29.19 -20.53 23.26
N SER A 949 28.37 -20.39 24.31
CA SER A 949 26.91 -20.50 24.14
C SER A 949 26.34 -19.30 23.38
N MET A 950 25.22 -19.48 22.68
CA MET A 950 24.55 -18.40 21.96
C MET A 950 24.25 -17.20 22.87
N GLU A 951 23.71 -17.43 24.08
CA GLU A 951 23.45 -16.37 25.08
C GLU A 951 24.71 -15.56 25.46
N GLN A 952 25.89 -16.20 25.48
CA GLN A 952 27.16 -15.48 25.73
C GLN A 952 27.57 -14.65 24.51
N MET A 953 27.40 -15.20 23.30
CA MET A 953 27.74 -14.53 22.06
C MET A 953 26.81 -13.35 21.76
N ASP A 954 25.50 -13.47 22.00
CA ASP A 954 24.53 -12.37 21.87
C ASP A 954 24.89 -11.17 22.76
N VAL A 955 25.35 -11.42 23.99
CA VAL A 955 25.81 -10.36 24.91
C VAL A 955 27.10 -9.70 24.43
N VAL A 956 28.01 -10.45 23.79
CA VAL A 956 29.24 -9.90 23.19
C VAL A 956 28.92 -9.10 21.92
N ALA A 957 28.08 -9.62 21.03
CA ALA A 957 27.61 -8.93 19.83
C ALA A 957 26.94 -7.59 20.18
N ALA A 958 26.05 -7.59 21.17
CA ALA A 958 25.41 -6.36 21.66
C ALA A 958 26.41 -5.38 22.28
N GLY A 959 27.51 -5.87 22.87
CA GLY A 959 28.64 -5.04 23.33
C GLY A 959 29.41 -4.37 22.19
N GLY A 960 29.56 -5.06 21.05
CA GLY A 960 30.07 -4.53 19.78
C GLY A 960 29.04 -3.78 18.94
N GLY A 961 27.89 -3.42 19.51
CA GLY A 961 26.82 -2.67 18.84
C GLY A 961 26.04 -3.46 17.78
N ASN A 962 26.10 -4.79 17.80
CA ASN A 962 25.60 -5.69 16.76
C ASN A 962 26.17 -5.37 15.36
N THR A 963 27.46 -5.01 15.29
CA THR A 963 28.17 -4.80 14.03
C THR A 963 28.57 -6.16 13.44
N PHE A 964 28.02 -6.49 12.27
CA PHE A 964 28.27 -7.74 11.54
C PHE A 964 28.59 -7.45 10.07
N ILE A 965 29.51 -8.20 9.47
CA ILE A 965 29.88 -8.08 8.05
C ILE A 965 29.88 -9.47 7.42
N GLY A 966 29.12 -9.62 6.33
CA GLY A 966 29.06 -10.86 5.56
C GLY A 966 29.50 -10.67 4.12
N PHE A 967 29.47 -11.77 3.36
CA PHE A 967 29.54 -11.77 1.91
C PHE A 967 28.40 -12.66 1.37
N VAL A 968 27.74 -12.22 0.31
CA VAL A 968 26.60 -12.90 -0.34
C VAL A 968 26.69 -12.76 -1.85
N LYS A 969 26.15 -13.73 -2.58
CA LYS A 969 26.30 -13.85 -4.05
C LYS A 969 25.40 -12.90 -4.83
#